data_AF-A0A074K0A5-F1
#
_entry.id   AF-A0A074K0A5-F1
#
_cell.length_a   1.000
_cell.length_b   1.000
_cell.length_c   1.000
_cell.angle_alpha   90.00
_cell.angle_beta   90.00
_cell.angle_gamma   90.00
#
_symmetry.space_group_name_H-M   'P 1'
#
loop_
_entity.id
_entity.type
_entity.pdbx_description
1 polymer ?
#
loop_
_entity_poly.entity_id
_entity_poly.type
_entity_poly.pdbx_seq_one_letter_code
_entity_poly.pdbx_strand_id
1 'polypeptide(L)'
;MARRVKIAQQDGLAWITLAALNDQGAVAGFEPDLRVALHNALELALSDRSVRAIVLKGGAAGWPCAPDPLSDYAHDPSAPDLGALCGALAGARVPVLVSLSGRIQGGALAISQAASLRIATEDTCFCAPEFSLGTLPAAGGFVRLARRAGGAAALHLIAPPGRIEAERALALGLCDIVLPEVAPAQVIAALDALIAEGGAMPDSALADPATYLAALAGPKAELSQGPLAEVGQRACEVVEAAVLLPREEALDFEAVAYDDLSATPLAKALRHARASEIAARDLPGPPSDAGPAPTRRIGLWDQPAGFAGALLAAGHEVVFGASDAKQIQTAFSTIARAQEIAVQNGTLDPDQREADWARLGAATDPSGLGDCALLIARSGVTGLPVADLCVFESPDHLDPPETGIALTREGGVVELVAGPGCARATLDDLAMVLRQGGAQVILGGPGAAGIVAHLRLSLIAACGRALLAGASRDQVDRSLATAGFARSPLRLIDAIGAKTLNGARAKAGLAPDLLLVAMEDADLQLYASDGGAPDWLDTLRIEAGGVTRRLSDADILARVLAEMANSGAWLLQHAQAHRASDIDLAAIFALGLPKNLGGVMFAADQAGLITTRKRLRSLHEEGANAPVTLWDVLIRNGKHFADLDGH
;
A
#
# COMPACT_ATOMS: atom_id res chain seq x y z
N MET A 1 19.39 0.78 25.21
CA MET A 1 18.97 1.62 24.09
C MET A 1 20.15 1.82 23.18
N ALA A 2 20.03 1.41 21.92
CA ALA A 2 21.03 1.71 20.93
C ALA A 2 20.99 3.21 20.67
N ARG A 3 22.14 3.89 20.62
CA ARG A 3 22.16 5.31 20.25
C ARG A 3 21.74 5.44 18.79
N ARG A 4 20.52 5.95 18.53
CA ARG A 4 19.99 6.29 17.19
C ARG A 4 20.87 7.29 16.43
N VAL A 5 21.69 8.07 17.15
CA VAL A 5 22.64 9.04 16.59
C VAL A 5 24.03 8.79 17.16
N LYS A 6 25.05 8.79 16.28
CA LYS A 6 26.47 8.78 16.67
C LYS A 6 27.14 10.05 16.17
N ILE A 7 27.91 10.70 17.04
CA ILE A 7 28.71 11.89 16.70
C ILE A 7 30.21 11.57 16.80
N ALA A 8 30.98 11.99 15.80
CA ALA A 8 32.44 11.94 15.79
C ALA A 8 33.00 13.23 15.23
N GLN A 9 34.09 13.74 15.80
CA GLN A 9 34.76 14.94 15.29
C GLN A 9 36.07 14.54 14.61
N GLN A 10 36.25 15.01 13.38
CA GLN A 10 37.44 14.70 12.59
C GLN A 10 37.71 15.87 11.63
N ASP A 11 38.96 16.34 11.56
CA ASP A 11 39.41 17.37 10.61
C ASP A 11 38.57 18.68 10.66
N GLY A 12 38.10 19.04 11.86
CA GLY A 12 37.23 20.21 12.08
C GLY A 12 35.79 20.01 11.63
N LEU A 13 35.38 18.80 11.26
CA LEU A 13 34.00 18.43 10.91
C LEU A 13 33.34 17.64 12.05
N ALA A 14 32.07 17.92 12.31
CA ALA A 14 31.23 17.09 13.17
C ALA A 14 30.42 16.10 12.31
N TRP A 15 30.81 14.82 12.33
CA TRP A 15 30.15 13.74 11.63
C TRP A 15 29.02 13.17 12.49
N ILE A 16 27.79 13.32 12.03
CA ILE A 16 26.58 12.81 12.68
C ILE A 16 26.03 11.68 11.82
N THR A 17 26.04 10.46 12.37
CA THR A 17 25.51 9.26 11.72
C THR A 17 24.14 8.91 12.28
N LEU A 18 23.14 8.80 11.42
CA LEU A 18 21.75 8.51 11.76
C LEU A 18 21.45 7.03 11.53
N ALA A 19 20.84 6.36 12.51
CA ALA A 19 20.45 4.96 12.40
C ALA A 19 19.11 4.82 11.68
N ALA A 20 19.07 4.00 10.63
CA ALA A 20 17.84 3.64 9.93
C ALA A 20 16.97 2.61 10.68
N LEU A 21 17.53 1.94 11.69
CA LEU A 21 16.82 0.95 12.49
C LEU A 21 16.53 1.51 13.88
N ASN A 22 15.36 1.18 14.43
CA ASN A 22 15.02 1.44 15.83
C ASN A 22 15.68 0.43 16.78
N ASP A 23 15.38 0.54 18.08
CA ASP A 23 15.93 -0.33 19.12
C ASP A 23 15.52 -1.81 18.96
N GLN A 24 14.46 -2.10 18.21
CA GLN A 24 14.00 -3.45 17.87
C GLN A 24 14.61 -3.98 16.56
N GLY A 25 15.48 -3.20 15.89
CA GLY A 25 16.08 -3.58 14.61
C GLY A 25 15.14 -3.42 13.41
N ALA A 26 13.98 -2.81 13.57
CA ALA A 26 13.04 -2.53 12.49
C ALA A 26 13.38 -1.21 11.79
N VAL A 27 13.13 -1.13 10.49
CA VAL A 27 13.30 0.11 9.71
C VAL A 27 12.38 1.21 10.26
N ALA A 28 12.97 2.34 10.61
CA ALA A 28 12.29 3.47 11.21
C ALA A 28 12.75 4.79 10.56
N GLY A 29 11.87 5.78 10.59
CA GLY A 29 12.17 7.14 10.13
C GLY A 29 12.55 8.06 11.29
N PHE A 30 12.04 9.29 11.24
CA PHE A 30 12.27 10.36 12.19
C PHE A 30 11.30 10.29 13.36
N GLU A 31 11.28 9.15 14.05
CA GLU A 31 10.56 8.96 15.31
C GLU A 31 11.04 9.95 16.41
N PRO A 32 10.22 10.18 17.46
CA PRO A 32 10.54 11.15 18.52
C PRO A 32 11.94 10.98 19.14
N ASP A 33 12.38 9.73 19.36
CA ASP A 33 13.70 9.40 19.92
C ASP A 33 14.85 9.83 19.00
N LEU A 34 14.75 9.60 17.69
CA LEU A 34 15.74 10.05 16.71
C LEU A 34 15.74 11.58 16.60
N ARG A 35 14.57 12.23 16.61
CA ARG A 35 14.47 13.70 16.55
C ARG A 35 15.14 14.37 17.74
N VAL A 36 14.89 13.86 18.96
CA VAL A 36 15.55 14.33 20.18
C VAL A 36 17.07 14.09 20.12
N ALA A 37 17.48 12.89 19.70
CA ALA A 37 18.91 12.56 19.61
C ALA A 37 19.65 13.43 18.58
N LEU A 38 19.02 13.71 17.44
CA LEU A 38 19.57 14.60 16.41
C LEU A 38 19.65 16.04 16.92
N HIS A 39 18.60 16.55 17.56
CA HIS A 39 18.61 17.89 18.17
C HIS A 39 19.79 18.07 19.13
N ASN A 40 19.96 17.12 20.06
CA ASN A 40 21.05 17.16 21.04
C ASN A 40 22.44 17.08 20.37
N ALA A 41 22.57 16.28 19.30
CA ALA A 41 23.82 16.19 18.55
C ALA A 41 24.14 17.50 17.81
N LEU A 42 23.12 18.16 17.26
CA LEU A 42 23.28 19.47 16.60
C LEU A 42 23.68 20.54 17.61
N GLU A 43 23.01 20.63 18.76
CA GLU A 43 23.38 21.58 19.83
C GLU A 43 24.82 21.38 20.28
N LEU A 44 25.24 20.13 20.49
CA LEU A 44 26.61 19.81 20.86
C LEU A 44 27.61 20.28 19.77
N ALA A 45 27.36 19.94 18.51
CA ALA A 45 28.24 20.32 17.40
C ALA A 45 28.30 21.86 17.20
N LEU A 46 27.17 22.55 17.34
CA LEU A 46 27.07 23.99 17.17
C LEU A 46 27.69 24.77 18.33
N SER A 47 27.70 24.20 19.54
CA SER A 47 28.37 24.79 20.71
C SER A 47 29.90 24.80 20.59
N ASP A 48 30.49 23.83 19.88
CA ASP A 48 31.93 23.74 19.67
C ASP A 48 32.40 24.68 18.56
N ARG A 49 33.09 25.76 18.96
CA ARG A 49 33.61 26.78 18.03
C ARG A 49 34.71 26.27 17.09
N SER A 50 35.31 25.11 17.36
CA SER A 50 36.30 24.48 16.48
C SER A 50 35.67 23.75 15.28
N VAL A 51 34.37 23.44 15.35
CA VAL A 51 33.62 22.85 14.23
C VAL A 51 33.46 23.88 13.13
N ARG A 52 33.95 23.53 11.93
CA ARG A 52 33.84 24.32 10.69
C ARG A 52 32.59 23.98 9.89
N ALA A 53 32.10 22.74 9.99
CA ALA A 53 30.89 22.25 9.33
C ALA A 53 30.35 20.98 9.99
N ILE A 54 29.08 20.68 9.73
CA ILE A 54 28.39 19.46 10.18
C ILE A 54 28.18 18.57 8.96
N VAL A 55 28.42 17.27 9.10
CA VAL A 55 28.16 16.26 8.06
C VAL A 55 27.17 15.24 8.57
N LEU A 56 25.98 15.17 7.97
CA LEU A 56 24.97 14.16 8.27
C LEU A 56 25.11 12.99 7.28
N LYS A 57 25.01 11.76 7.78
CA LYS A 57 24.97 10.55 6.94
C LYS A 57 24.11 9.44 7.53
N GLY A 58 23.64 8.54 6.68
CA GLY A 58 23.04 7.27 7.09
C GLY A 58 24.06 6.31 7.70
N GLY A 59 23.58 5.39 8.53
CA GLY A 59 24.37 4.27 9.06
C GLY A 59 24.56 3.16 8.02
N ALA A 60 25.11 2.02 8.45
CA ALA A 60 25.32 0.87 7.57
C ALA A 60 24.02 0.29 6.98
N ALA A 61 22.89 0.46 7.68
CA ALA A 61 21.56 0.07 7.21
C ALA A 61 20.89 1.15 6.33
N GLY A 62 21.61 2.22 5.96
CA GLY A 62 21.10 3.33 5.15
C GLY A 62 20.59 4.51 5.97
N TRP A 63 19.80 5.36 5.30
CA TRP A 63 19.14 6.53 5.90
C TRP A 63 17.83 6.15 6.62
N PRO A 64 17.44 6.90 7.68
CA PRO A 64 16.15 6.71 8.35
C PRO A 64 15.00 7.06 7.41
N CYS A 65 14.30 6.04 6.93
CA CYS A 65 13.20 6.15 5.99
C CYS A 65 12.06 5.25 6.46
N ALA A 66 11.03 5.83 7.08
CA ALA A 66 9.91 5.06 7.62
C ALA A 66 9.14 4.30 6.52
N PRO A 67 8.56 3.13 6.83
CA PRO A 67 7.60 2.45 5.96
C PRO A 67 6.35 3.30 5.67
N ASP A 68 5.87 4.04 6.67
CA ASP A 68 4.89 5.14 6.53
C ASP A 68 5.64 6.49 6.64
N PRO A 69 5.88 7.20 5.54
CA PRO A 69 6.59 8.49 5.54
C PRO A 69 5.87 9.56 6.39
N LEU A 70 4.56 9.44 6.62
CA LEU A 70 3.80 10.46 7.34
C LEU A 70 4.05 10.42 8.85
N SER A 71 4.56 9.30 9.36
CA SER A 71 5.03 9.22 10.74
C SER A 71 6.17 10.18 11.05
N ASP A 72 6.97 10.57 10.05
CA ASP A 72 8.09 11.51 10.21
C ASP A 72 7.62 12.94 10.56
N TYR A 73 6.40 13.30 10.16
CA TYR A 73 5.80 14.63 10.39
C TYR A 73 4.89 14.66 11.62
N ALA A 74 4.70 13.54 12.30
CA ALA A 74 3.80 13.46 13.45
C ALA A 74 4.29 14.35 14.60
N HIS A 75 3.39 15.23 15.07
CA HIS A 75 3.64 16.07 16.24
C HIS A 75 3.72 15.22 17.50
N ASP A 76 4.78 15.43 18.29
CA ASP A 76 4.98 14.81 19.59
C ASP A 76 5.52 15.87 20.55
N PRO A 77 4.82 16.23 21.64
CA PRO A 77 5.27 17.24 22.59
C PRO A 77 6.62 16.94 23.27
N SER A 78 7.07 15.69 23.25
CA SER A 78 8.34 15.25 23.85
C SER A 78 9.55 15.40 22.92
N ALA A 79 9.34 15.71 21.64
CA ALA A 79 10.39 15.83 20.64
C ALA A 79 10.24 17.13 19.83
N PRO A 80 11.33 17.70 19.32
CA PRO A 80 11.21 18.78 18.35
C PRO A 80 10.52 18.27 17.09
N ASP A 81 9.63 19.09 16.53
CA ASP A 81 9.03 18.81 15.23
C ASP A 81 10.11 18.77 14.14
N LEU A 82 9.88 17.94 13.12
CA LEU A 82 10.82 17.80 12.01
C LEU A 82 11.08 19.14 11.30
N GLY A 83 10.07 19.99 11.16
CA GLY A 83 10.21 21.33 10.60
C GLY A 83 11.17 22.22 11.41
N ALA A 84 11.13 22.13 12.75
CA ALA A 84 12.04 22.86 13.62
C ALA A 84 13.49 22.36 13.47
N LEU A 85 13.70 21.05 13.32
CA LEU A 85 15.01 20.48 13.00
C LEU A 85 15.53 20.97 11.65
N CYS A 86 14.70 20.95 10.61
CA CYS A 86 15.05 21.50 9.30
C CYS A 86 15.39 23.00 9.38
N GLY A 87 14.66 23.78 10.18
CA GLY A 87 14.96 25.17 10.47
C GLY A 87 16.32 25.36 11.15
N ALA A 88 16.63 24.56 12.16
CA ALA A 88 17.91 24.59 12.86
C ALA A 88 19.10 24.25 11.95
N LEU A 89 18.94 23.28 11.04
CA LEU A 89 19.95 22.94 10.04
C LEU A 89 20.16 24.08 9.04
N ALA A 90 19.07 24.63 8.50
CA ALA A 90 19.13 25.69 7.50
C ALA A 90 19.67 27.02 8.08
N GLY A 91 19.44 27.26 9.38
CA GLY A 91 19.91 28.43 10.11
C GLY A 91 21.24 28.24 10.85
N ALA A 92 21.92 27.10 10.66
CA ALA A 92 23.16 26.80 11.35
C ALA A 92 24.27 27.83 11.04
N ARG A 93 25.07 28.18 12.05
CA ARG A 93 26.21 29.13 11.88
C ARG A 93 27.37 28.58 11.03
N VAL A 94 27.34 27.29 10.72
CA VAL A 94 28.34 26.59 9.92
C VAL A 94 27.61 25.80 8.83
N PRO A 95 28.23 25.57 7.66
CA PRO A 95 27.62 24.76 6.61
C PRO A 95 27.23 23.36 7.11
N VAL A 96 26.07 22.90 6.67
CA VAL A 96 25.60 21.52 6.89
C VAL A 96 25.67 20.77 5.57
N LEU A 97 26.43 19.68 5.54
CA LEU A 97 26.55 18.79 4.40
C LEU A 97 25.78 17.50 4.69
N VAL A 98 25.15 16.92 3.68
CA VAL A 98 24.52 15.60 3.76
C VAL A 98 25.18 14.64 2.76
N SER A 99 25.58 13.47 3.24
CA SER A 99 26.05 12.35 2.42
C SER A 99 24.91 11.35 2.26
N LEU A 100 24.36 11.30 1.05
CA LEU A 100 23.16 10.55 0.69
C LEU A 100 23.54 9.25 0.00
N SER A 101 22.83 8.18 0.35
CA SER A 101 22.94 6.87 -0.28
C SER A 101 21.62 6.11 -0.15
N GLY A 102 21.38 5.18 -1.08
CA GLY A 102 20.13 4.44 -1.15
C GLY A 102 18.89 5.34 -1.25
N ARG A 103 17.81 4.93 -0.58
CA ARG A 103 16.52 5.62 -0.66
C ARG A 103 16.44 6.83 0.27
N ILE A 104 16.07 7.99 -0.28
CA ILE A 104 15.82 9.25 0.44
C ILE A 104 14.36 9.66 0.25
N GLN A 105 13.56 9.59 1.31
CA GLN A 105 12.13 9.92 1.32
C GLN A 105 11.71 10.49 2.68
N GLY A 106 10.47 11.00 2.80
CA GLY A 106 9.92 11.43 4.09
C GLY A 106 10.80 12.46 4.78
N GLY A 107 11.09 12.23 6.06
CA GLY A 107 11.96 13.11 6.83
C GLY A 107 13.40 13.16 6.33
N ALA A 108 13.92 12.10 5.72
CA ALA A 108 15.26 12.12 5.12
C ALA A 108 15.31 13.08 3.92
N LEU A 109 14.24 13.12 3.13
CA LEU A 109 14.08 14.12 2.09
C LEU A 109 14.08 15.53 2.70
N ALA A 110 13.21 15.81 3.68
CA ALA A 110 13.14 17.14 4.31
C ALA A 110 14.47 17.61 4.91
N ILE A 111 15.20 16.75 5.62
CA ILE A 111 16.52 17.03 6.18
C ILE A 111 17.55 17.30 5.07
N SER A 112 17.54 16.49 4.00
CA SER A 112 18.45 16.69 2.88
C SER A 112 18.25 18.04 2.18
N GLN A 113 16.99 18.49 2.06
CA GLN A 113 16.65 19.75 1.42
C GLN A 113 16.97 20.97 2.30
N ALA A 114 17.07 20.79 3.62
CA ALA A 114 17.50 21.83 4.55
C ALA A 114 19.02 22.06 4.58
N ALA A 115 19.81 21.11 4.08
CA ALA A 115 21.27 21.19 4.10
C ALA A 115 21.83 22.28 3.15
N SER A 116 23.04 22.74 3.43
CA SER A 116 23.79 23.65 2.56
C SER A 116 24.25 22.95 1.29
N LEU A 117 24.69 21.69 1.38
CA LEU A 117 25.21 20.91 0.25
C LEU A 117 24.87 19.41 0.39
N ARG A 118 24.51 18.77 -0.72
CA ARG A 118 24.13 17.35 -0.83
C ARG A 118 25.09 16.60 -1.75
N ILE A 119 25.76 15.60 -1.19
CA ILE A 119 26.65 14.68 -1.90
C ILE A 119 25.95 13.33 -1.96
N ALA A 120 25.55 12.90 -3.15
CA ALA A 120 24.88 11.62 -3.37
C ALA A 120 25.87 10.56 -3.86
N THR A 121 25.65 9.32 -3.46
CA THR A 121 26.24 8.16 -4.15
C THR A 121 25.43 7.78 -5.39
N GLU A 122 26.02 7.02 -6.31
CA GLU A 122 25.35 6.59 -7.56
C GLU A 122 24.06 5.78 -7.32
N ASP A 123 23.97 5.05 -6.20
CA ASP A 123 22.78 4.30 -5.78
C ASP A 123 21.70 5.16 -5.09
N THR A 124 21.92 6.48 -4.97
CA THR A 124 20.95 7.39 -4.34
C THR A 124 19.71 7.56 -5.19
N CYS A 125 18.56 7.43 -4.54
CA CYS A 125 17.24 7.56 -5.14
C CYS A 125 16.34 8.44 -4.26
N PHE A 126 15.81 9.52 -4.82
CA PHE A 126 14.84 10.39 -4.16
C PHE A 126 13.41 9.96 -4.48
N CYS A 127 12.56 9.92 -3.44
CA CYS A 127 11.13 9.60 -3.56
C CYS A 127 10.29 10.49 -2.65
N ALA A 128 9.04 10.74 -3.05
CA ALA A 128 8.05 11.47 -2.26
C ALA A 128 6.69 10.72 -2.22
N PRO A 129 6.61 9.58 -1.49
CA PRO A 129 5.41 8.75 -1.42
C PRO A 129 4.17 9.41 -0.77
N GLU A 130 4.33 10.56 -0.11
CA GLU A 130 3.27 11.31 0.57
C GLU A 130 2.07 11.61 -0.32
N PHE A 131 2.30 11.89 -1.61
CA PHE A 131 1.22 12.17 -2.57
C PHE A 131 0.25 11.00 -2.73
N SER A 132 0.78 9.77 -2.78
CA SER A 132 -0.05 8.56 -2.85
C SER A 132 -0.82 8.27 -1.56
N LEU A 133 -0.49 8.98 -0.47
CA LEU A 133 -1.17 8.92 0.83
C LEU A 133 -2.14 10.10 1.04
N GLY A 134 -2.37 10.90 0.01
CA GLY A 134 -3.32 12.02 0.06
C GLY A 134 -2.73 13.31 0.63
N THR A 135 -1.41 13.42 0.75
CA THR A 135 -0.74 14.59 1.33
C THR A 135 0.44 15.04 0.44
N LEU A 136 1.33 15.88 0.97
CA LEU A 136 2.53 16.36 0.29
C LEU A 136 3.74 16.27 1.25
N PRO A 137 4.99 16.26 0.74
CA PRO A 137 6.15 16.37 1.60
C PRO A 137 6.08 17.68 2.42
N ALA A 138 6.47 17.61 3.69
CA ALA A 138 6.32 18.73 4.63
C ALA A 138 7.66 19.08 5.30
N ALA A 139 7.60 19.74 6.47
CA ALA A 139 8.77 20.21 7.24
C ALA A 139 9.69 21.19 6.47
N GLY A 140 9.11 21.90 5.51
CA GLY A 140 9.76 22.79 4.55
C GLY A 140 10.55 22.06 3.48
N GLY A 141 10.42 20.74 3.37
CA GLY A 141 11.13 19.94 2.38
C GLY A 141 10.68 20.25 0.96
N PHE A 142 9.37 20.45 0.75
CA PHE A 142 8.80 20.64 -0.58
C PHE A 142 9.06 22.04 -1.12
N VAL A 143 8.92 23.07 -0.29
CA VAL A 143 9.27 24.45 -0.62
C VAL A 143 10.76 24.59 -0.95
N ARG A 144 11.65 24.01 -0.14
CA ARG A 144 13.10 24.06 -0.39
C ARG A 144 13.48 23.31 -1.67
N LEU A 145 12.84 22.16 -1.92
CA LEU A 145 12.99 21.42 -3.17
C LEU A 145 12.55 22.27 -4.37
N ALA A 146 11.36 22.87 -4.32
CA ALA A 146 10.78 23.64 -5.42
C ALA A 146 11.60 24.88 -5.77
N ARG A 147 12.23 25.52 -4.78
CA ARG A 147 13.15 26.65 -4.97
C ARG A 147 14.48 26.24 -5.60
N ARG A 148 15.01 25.07 -5.21
CA ARG A 148 16.34 24.62 -5.64
C ARG A 148 16.31 23.90 -6.99
N ALA A 149 15.36 22.99 -7.17
CA ALA A 149 15.25 22.15 -8.36
C ALA A 149 14.24 22.66 -9.41
N GLY A 150 13.47 23.70 -9.05
CA GLY A 150 12.35 24.18 -9.84
C GLY A 150 11.05 23.44 -9.54
N GLY A 151 9.93 24.14 -9.73
CA GLY A 151 8.61 23.63 -9.38
C GLY A 151 8.17 22.43 -10.22
N ALA A 152 8.54 22.39 -11.50
CA ALA A 152 8.24 21.25 -12.37
C ALA A 152 8.95 19.97 -11.89
N ALA A 153 10.20 20.06 -11.42
CA ALA A 153 10.93 18.93 -10.86
C ALA A 153 10.32 18.46 -9.53
N ALA A 154 9.90 19.41 -8.68
CA ALA A 154 9.22 19.09 -7.42
C ALA A 154 7.88 18.37 -7.66
N LEU A 155 7.06 18.86 -8.60
CA LEU A 155 5.80 18.21 -8.98
C LEU A 155 6.03 16.85 -9.64
N HIS A 156 7.08 16.71 -10.44
CA HIS A 156 7.45 15.42 -11.03
C HIS A 156 7.89 14.39 -9.98
N LEU A 157 8.59 14.81 -8.91
CA LEU A 157 9.00 13.90 -7.83
C LEU A 157 7.79 13.32 -7.07
N ILE A 158 6.72 14.10 -6.89
CA ILE A 158 5.52 13.63 -6.17
C ILE A 158 4.54 12.88 -7.07
N ALA A 159 4.58 13.11 -8.39
CA ALA A 159 3.71 12.44 -9.36
C ALA A 159 4.10 10.95 -9.48
N PRO A 160 3.17 9.98 -9.28
CA PRO A 160 3.49 8.55 -9.35
C PRO A 160 4.10 8.13 -10.70
N PRO A 161 5.17 7.29 -10.72
CA PRO A 161 5.78 6.58 -9.60
C PRO A 161 6.77 7.40 -8.75
N GLY A 162 7.03 8.67 -9.10
CA GLY A 162 7.68 9.65 -8.23
C GLY A 162 9.08 9.30 -7.74
N ARG A 163 9.99 8.99 -8.69
CA ARG A 163 11.34 8.51 -8.39
C ARG A 163 12.39 9.22 -9.25
N ILE A 164 13.45 9.73 -8.61
CA ILE A 164 14.56 10.42 -9.29
C ILE A 164 15.89 9.84 -8.80
N GLU A 165 16.64 9.19 -9.71
CA GLU A 165 17.98 8.63 -9.46
C GLU A 165 19.07 9.72 -9.42
N ALA A 166 20.23 9.39 -8.84
CA ALA A 166 21.34 10.31 -8.58
C ALA A 166 21.76 11.17 -9.79
N GLU A 167 21.95 10.58 -10.97
CA GLU A 167 22.37 11.32 -12.18
C GLU A 167 21.34 12.38 -12.58
N ARG A 168 20.06 12.01 -12.58
CA ARG A 168 18.97 12.93 -12.89
C ARG A 168 18.78 13.96 -11.77
N ALA A 169 18.98 13.55 -10.52
CA ALA A 169 18.93 14.43 -9.37
C ALA A 169 19.99 15.53 -9.46
N LEU A 170 21.21 15.22 -9.92
CA LEU A 170 22.26 16.21 -10.17
C LEU A 170 21.84 17.21 -11.24
N ALA A 171 21.35 16.70 -12.39
CA ALA A 171 20.92 17.55 -13.51
C ALA A 171 19.75 18.49 -13.15
N LEU A 172 18.89 18.07 -12.22
CA LEU A 172 17.76 18.85 -11.73
C LEU A 172 18.09 19.72 -10.52
N GLY A 173 19.29 19.61 -9.93
CA GLY A 173 19.62 20.31 -8.69
C GLY A 173 18.89 19.76 -7.46
N LEU A 174 18.56 18.46 -7.43
CA LEU A 174 18.14 17.71 -6.23
C LEU A 174 19.33 17.23 -5.40
N CYS A 175 20.52 17.14 -5.98
CA CYS A 175 21.79 17.04 -5.26
C CYS A 175 22.83 17.92 -5.96
N ASP A 176 23.94 18.17 -5.29
CA ASP A 176 24.97 19.10 -5.78
C ASP A 176 26.18 18.34 -6.35
N ILE A 177 26.44 17.13 -5.86
CA ILE A 177 27.55 16.27 -6.28
C ILE A 177 27.08 14.81 -6.31
N VAL A 178 27.52 14.03 -7.31
CA VAL A 178 27.38 12.56 -7.35
C VAL A 178 28.77 11.92 -7.39
N LEU A 179 29.01 10.94 -6.53
CA LEU A 179 30.27 10.20 -6.42
C LEU A 179 30.01 8.69 -6.31
N PRO A 180 30.93 7.81 -6.75
CA PRO A 180 30.80 6.38 -6.50
C PRO A 180 30.84 6.04 -4.99
N GLU A 181 31.69 6.75 -4.24
CA GLU A 181 31.82 6.65 -2.78
C GLU A 181 32.09 8.04 -2.21
N VAL A 182 31.64 8.29 -0.97
CA VAL A 182 31.85 9.56 -0.26
C VAL A 182 32.95 9.41 0.79
N ALA A 183 34.20 9.68 0.41
CA ALA A 183 35.34 9.69 1.32
C ALA A 183 35.47 11.04 2.06
N PRO A 184 36.02 11.06 3.30
CA PRO A 184 36.19 12.29 4.08
C PRO A 184 36.92 13.42 3.34
N ALA A 185 37.95 13.08 2.55
CA ALA A 185 38.71 14.06 1.77
C ALA A 185 37.85 14.77 0.70
N GLN A 186 36.91 14.06 0.07
CA GLN A 186 36.00 14.64 -0.92
C GLN A 186 34.97 15.57 -0.25
N VAL A 187 34.50 15.22 0.95
CA VAL A 187 33.61 16.08 1.75
C VAL A 187 34.32 17.37 2.15
N ILE A 188 35.58 17.30 2.56
CA ILE A 188 36.41 18.47 2.87
C ILE A 188 36.58 19.34 1.63
N ALA A 189 36.92 18.75 0.48
CA ALA A 189 37.08 19.49 -0.77
C ALA A 189 35.79 20.20 -1.20
N ALA A 190 34.64 19.52 -1.08
CA ALA A 190 33.33 20.12 -1.35
C ALA A 190 32.99 21.27 -0.39
N LEU A 191 33.32 21.14 0.89
CA LEU A 191 33.17 22.20 1.88
C LEU A 191 34.05 23.42 1.55
N ASP A 192 35.33 23.18 1.24
CA ASP A 192 36.27 24.26 0.94
C ASP A 192 35.83 25.03 -0.32
N ALA A 193 35.31 24.33 -1.35
CA ALA A 193 34.70 24.96 -2.52
C ALA A 193 33.46 25.80 -2.16
N LEU A 194 32.53 25.27 -1.35
CA LEU A 194 31.34 25.99 -0.90
C LEU A 194 31.68 27.27 -0.13
N ILE A 195 32.70 27.23 0.73
CA ILE A 195 33.18 28.41 1.47
C ILE A 195 33.79 29.44 0.51
N ALA A 196 34.59 28.99 -0.47
CA ALA A 196 35.24 29.87 -1.44
C ALA A 196 34.23 30.62 -2.33
N GLU A 197 33.12 29.98 -2.68
CA GLU A 197 32.03 30.57 -3.48
C GLU A 197 31.15 31.55 -2.69
N GLY A 198 31.39 31.73 -1.39
CA GLY A 198 30.66 32.69 -0.55
C GLY A 198 29.42 32.13 0.15
N GLY A 199 29.26 30.80 0.18
CA GLY A 199 28.17 30.13 0.89
C GLY A 199 27.06 29.60 -0.03
N ALA A 200 25.89 29.32 0.58
CA ALA A 200 24.81 28.57 -0.06
C ALA A 200 24.35 29.16 -1.41
N MET A 201 24.04 28.27 -2.36
CA MET A 201 23.49 28.62 -3.66
C MET A 201 22.29 29.57 -3.54
N PRO A 202 22.21 30.64 -4.36
CA PRO A 202 21.09 31.56 -4.34
C PRO A 202 19.77 30.86 -4.72
N ASP A 203 18.66 31.38 -4.19
CA ASP A 203 17.30 30.98 -4.56
C ASP A 203 17.03 31.35 -6.03
N SER A 204 17.44 30.46 -6.95
CA SER A 204 17.45 30.72 -8.40
C SER A 204 16.04 30.89 -8.96
N ALA A 205 15.02 30.38 -8.26
CA ALA A 205 13.62 30.47 -8.67
C ALA A 205 13.07 31.92 -8.67
N LEU A 206 13.68 32.83 -7.91
CA LEU A 206 13.31 34.25 -7.89
C LEU A 206 13.83 35.04 -9.09
N ALA A 207 14.75 34.48 -9.89
CA ALA A 207 15.39 35.21 -10.99
C ALA A 207 14.46 35.37 -12.21
N ASP A 208 13.57 34.39 -12.47
CA ASP A 208 12.57 34.44 -13.55
C ASP A 208 11.26 33.72 -13.17
N PRO A 209 10.38 34.40 -12.40
CA PRO A 209 9.10 33.83 -11.98
C PRO A 209 8.16 33.48 -13.14
N ALA A 210 8.25 34.18 -14.28
CA ALA A 210 7.36 33.94 -15.42
C ALA A 210 7.65 32.59 -16.07
N THR A 211 8.93 32.29 -16.34
CA THR A 211 9.35 30.98 -16.85
C THR A 211 9.05 29.86 -15.85
N TYR A 212 9.26 30.13 -14.55
CA TYR A 212 8.92 29.17 -13.49
C TYR A 212 7.44 28.78 -13.54
N LEU A 213 6.53 29.76 -13.53
CA LEU A 213 5.09 29.51 -13.52
C LEU A 213 4.60 28.86 -14.82
N ALA A 214 5.16 29.26 -15.97
CA ALA A 214 4.85 28.67 -17.26
C ALA A 214 5.20 27.17 -17.32
N ALA A 215 6.31 26.77 -16.70
CA ALA A 215 6.74 25.37 -16.63
C ALA A 215 5.79 24.47 -15.82
N LEU A 216 4.91 25.05 -14.97
CA LEU A 216 3.96 24.28 -14.16
C LEU A 216 2.72 23.82 -14.94
N ALA A 217 2.45 24.38 -16.13
CA ALA A 217 1.19 24.12 -16.84
C ALA A 217 0.96 22.63 -17.15
N GLY A 218 2.00 21.91 -17.59
CA GLY A 218 1.94 20.47 -17.85
C GLY A 218 1.68 19.66 -16.57
N PRO A 219 2.57 19.74 -15.56
CA PRO A 219 2.39 19.04 -14.28
C PRO A 219 1.05 19.35 -13.59
N LYS A 220 0.56 20.60 -13.65
CA LYS A 220 -0.77 20.98 -13.13
C LYS A 220 -1.90 20.24 -13.83
N ALA A 221 -1.85 20.13 -15.16
CA ALA A 221 -2.86 19.42 -15.93
C ALA A 221 -2.88 17.92 -15.58
N GLU A 222 -1.70 17.33 -15.35
CA GLU A 222 -1.57 15.93 -14.94
C GLU A 222 -2.11 15.69 -13.52
N LEU A 223 -1.70 16.51 -12.56
CA LEU A 223 -2.04 16.33 -11.14
C LEU A 223 -3.47 16.78 -10.79
N SER A 224 -4.18 17.48 -11.69
CA SER A 224 -5.58 17.88 -11.50
C SER A 224 -6.59 16.80 -11.91
N GLN A 225 -6.13 15.58 -12.21
CA GLN A 225 -6.97 14.47 -12.63
C GLN A 225 -7.08 13.37 -11.57
N GLY A 226 -8.20 12.64 -11.63
CA GLY A 226 -8.40 11.44 -10.82
C GLY A 226 -8.64 11.70 -9.33
N PRO A 227 -8.52 10.66 -8.48
CA PRO A 227 -8.92 10.72 -7.07
C PRO A 227 -8.02 11.60 -6.19
N LEU A 228 -6.85 12.01 -6.69
CA LEU A 228 -5.89 12.86 -5.96
C LEU A 228 -5.87 14.30 -6.49
N ALA A 229 -6.86 14.70 -7.30
CA ALA A 229 -6.88 16.03 -7.95
C ALA A 229 -6.77 17.20 -6.96
N GLU A 230 -7.46 17.12 -5.82
CA GLU A 230 -7.39 18.17 -4.77
C GLU A 230 -6.00 18.25 -4.13
N VAL A 231 -5.35 17.10 -3.91
CA VAL A 231 -3.97 17.02 -3.40
C VAL A 231 -3.01 17.63 -4.43
N GLY A 232 -3.22 17.32 -5.71
CA GLY A 232 -2.44 17.84 -6.82
C GLY A 232 -2.56 19.35 -6.98
N GLN A 233 -3.77 19.88 -6.87
CA GLN A 233 -4.01 21.32 -6.86
C GLN A 233 -3.26 21.97 -5.69
N ARG A 234 -3.39 21.42 -4.48
CA ARG A 234 -2.74 21.96 -3.29
C ARG A 234 -1.21 21.92 -3.39
N ALA A 235 -0.64 20.85 -3.95
CA ALA A 235 0.79 20.77 -4.21
C ALA A 235 1.25 21.87 -5.19
N CYS A 236 0.46 22.16 -6.22
CA CYS A 236 0.76 23.23 -7.16
C CYS A 236 0.73 24.62 -6.48
N GLU A 237 -0.24 24.86 -5.59
CA GLU A 237 -0.32 26.11 -4.81
C GLU A 237 0.91 26.29 -3.91
N VAL A 238 1.41 25.22 -3.26
CA VAL A 238 2.63 25.28 -2.45
C VAL A 238 3.86 25.61 -3.31
N VAL A 239 3.95 25.02 -4.50
CA VAL A 239 5.03 25.29 -5.45
C VAL A 239 4.99 26.73 -5.97
N GLU A 240 3.80 27.28 -6.22
CA GLU A 240 3.63 28.69 -6.56
C GLU A 240 4.03 29.60 -5.39
N ALA A 241 3.59 29.28 -4.18
CA ALA A 241 3.93 30.00 -2.96
C ALA A 241 5.45 30.01 -2.72
N ALA A 242 6.15 28.92 -3.04
CA ALA A 242 7.59 28.83 -2.94
C ALA A 242 8.33 29.90 -3.79
N VAL A 243 7.73 30.41 -4.86
CA VAL A 243 8.33 31.48 -5.68
C VAL A 243 7.71 32.85 -5.43
N LEU A 244 6.42 32.89 -5.14
CA LEU A 244 5.67 34.14 -5.02
C LEU A 244 5.78 34.78 -3.63
N LEU A 245 6.09 34.00 -2.60
CA LEU A 245 6.17 34.47 -1.21
C LEU A 245 7.61 34.50 -0.69
N PRO A 246 7.91 35.36 0.32
CA PRO A 246 9.10 35.23 1.14
C PRO A 246 9.27 33.81 1.69
N ARG A 247 10.51 33.41 1.99
CA ARG A 247 10.77 32.01 2.34
C ARG A 247 9.97 31.50 3.52
N GLU A 248 9.99 32.24 4.62
CA GLU A 248 9.31 31.82 5.84
C GLU A 248 7.79 31.74 5.63
N GLU A 249 7.20 32.68 4.90
CA GLU A 249 5.76 32.64 4.55
C GLU A 249 5.39 31.44 3.67
N ALA A 250 6.25 31.05 2.72
CA ALA A 250 6.03 29.84 1.92
C ALA A 250 6.13 28.56 2.76
N LEU A 251 7.05 28.53 3.75
CA LEU A 251 7.17 27.40 4.68
C LEU A 251 5.92 27.28 5.57
N ASP A 252 5.38 28.40 6.05
CA ASP A 252 4.12 28.42 6.80
C ASP A 252 2.95 27.95 5.92
N PHE A 253 2.92 28.38 4.65
CA PHE A 253 1.91 27.93 3.69
C PHE A 253 1.97 26.41 3.45
N GLU A 254 3.16 25.84 3.31
CA GLU A 254 3.36 24.39 3.20
C GLU A 254 2.84 23.64 4.44
N ALA A 255 3.17 24.13 5.64
CA ALA A 255 2.72 23.52 6.89
C ALA A 255 1.19 23.48 6.98
N VAL A 256 0.52 24.61 6.69
CA VAL A 256 -0.95 24.68 6.65
C VAL A 256 -1.52 23.74 5.59
N ALA A 257 -0.93 23.73 4.39
CA ALA A 257 -1.37 22.84 3.32
C ALA A 257 -1.25 21.36 3.70
N TYR A 258 -0.18 20.97 4.39
CA TYR A 258 0.00 19.62 4.91
C TYR A 258 -1.05 19.26 5.96
N ASP A 259 -1.31 20.16 6.93
CA ASP A 259 -2.28 19.93 8.01
C ASP A 259 -3.71 19.78 7.46
N ASP A 260 -4.10 20.67 6.54
CA ASP A 260 -5.41 20.63 5.87
C ASP A 260 -5.61 19.29 5.14
N LEU A 261 -4.64 18.89 4.33
CA LEU A 261 -4.69 17.63 3.56
C LEU A 261 -4.71 16.41 4.50
N SER A 262 -3.86 16.41 5.52
CA SER A 262 -3.74 15.30 6.48
C SER A 262 -5.03 15.08 7.27
N ALA A 263 -5.82 16.13 7.49
CA ALA A 263 -7.11 16.04 8.18
C ALA A 263 -8.25 15.46 7.31
N THR A 264 -8.08 15.44 5.98
CA THR A 264 -9.13 15.00 5.05
C THR A 264 -9.51 13.53 5.23
N PRO A 265 -10.77 13.13 4.94
CA PRO A 265 -11.16 11.73 4.90
C PRO A 265 -10.33 10.91 3.90
N LEU A 266 -9.96 11.52 2.77
CA LEU A 266 -9.14 10.90 1.73
C LEU A 266 -7.77 10.48 2.26
N ALA A 267 -7.03 11.39 2.89
CA ALA A 267 -5.71 11.08 3.44
C ALA A 267 -5.80 10.00 4.53
N LYS A 268 -6.79 10.08 5.42
CA LYS A 268 -7.02 9.06 6.45
C LYS A 268 -7.28 7.67 5.85
N ALA A 269 -8.10 7.61 4.80
CA ALA A 269 -8.41 6.37 4.09
C ALA A 269 -7.18 5.75 3.40
N LEU A 270 -6.41 6.55 2.66
CA LEU A 270 -5.21 6.08 1.95
C LEU A 270 -4.12 5.62 2.93
N ARG A 271 -3.94 6.34 4.03
CA ARG A 271 -3.04 5.95 5.13
C ARG A 271 -3.46 4.64 5.77
N HIS A 272 -4.75 4.47 6.06
CA HIS A 272 -5.27 3.21 6.60
C HIS A 272 -5.06 2.04 5.65
N ALA A 273 -5.34 2.22 4.36
CA ALA A 273 -5.09 1.20 3.34
C ALA A 273 -3.60 0.82 3.29
N ARG A 274 -2.69 1.81 3.36
CA ARG A 274 -1.25 1.56 3.41
C ARG A 274 -0.82 0.85 4.70
N ALA A 275 -1.35 1.25 5.84
CA ALA A 275 -1.09 0.60 7.12
C ALA A 275 -1.55 -0.86 7.10
N SER A 276 -2.71 -1.15 6.49
CA SER A 276 -3.23 -2.51 6.31
C SER A 276 -2.32 -3.36 5.42
N GLU A 277 -1.78 -2.81 4.33
CA GLU A 277 -0.77 -3.49 3.49
C GLU A 277 0.52 -3.80 4.28
N ILE A 278 0.97 -2.87 5.12
CA ILE A 278 2.16 -3.07 5.95
C ILE A 278 1.89 -4.14 7.01
N ALA A 279 0.73 -4.10 7.69
CA ALA A 279 0.34 -5.07 8.70
C ALA A 279 0.21 -6.49 8.14
N ALA A 280 -0.24 -6.63 6.88
CA ALA A 280 -0.33 -7.91 6.19
C ALA A 280 1.02 -8.51 5.76
N ARG A 281 2.14 -7.82 6.01
CA ARG A 281 3.49 -8.41 5.91
C ARG A 281 3.74 -9.48 6.96
N ASP A 282 2.99 -9.41 8.06
CA ASP A 282 2.98 -10.41 9.12
C ASP A 282 1.59 -11.04 9.23
N LEU A 283 1.55 -12.32 9.59
CA LEU A 283 0.29 -12.99 9.88
C LEU A 283 -0.17 -12.66 11.31
N PRO A 284 -1.49 -12.57 11.57
CA PRO A 284 -2.02 -12.31 12.90
C PRO A 284 -1.48 -13.29 13.95
N GLY A 285 -1.14 -12.82 15.15
CA GLY A 285 -0.59 -13.62 16.24
C GLY A 285 0.95 -13.58 16.32
N PRO A 286 1.55 -14.20 17.35
CA PRO A 286 2.98 -14.12 17.59
C PRO A 286 3.77 -14.74 16.41
N PRO A 287 4.83 -14.07 15.93
CA PRO A 287 5.67 -14.61 14.88
C PRO A 287 6.40 -15.87 15.37
N SER A 288 6.74 -16.77 14.44
CA SER A 288 7.67 -17.85 14.75
C SER A 288 9.10 -17.35 14.94
N ASP A 289 9.89 -18.04 15.77
CA ASP A 289 11.34 -17.81 15.94
C ASP A 289 12.16 -18.29 14.71
N ALA A 290 11.50 -18.63 13.61
CA ALA A 290 12.15 -19.12 12.40
C ALA A 290 12.92 -17.96 11.74
N GLY A 291 14.21 -18.18 11.49
CA GLY A 291 15.01 -17.26 10.68
C GLY A 291 14.52 -17.18 9.24
N PRO A 292 15.09 -16.27 8.42
CA PRO A 292 14.73 -16.17 7.00
C PRO A 292 14.87 -17.53 6.31
N ALA A 293 13.84 -17.97 5.59
CA ALA A 293 13.87 -19.30 4.98
C ALA A 293 14.89 -19.36 3.84
N PRO A 294 15.59 -20.49 3.69
CA PRO A 294 16.58 -20.66 2.63
C PRO A 294 15.91 -20.71 1.25
N THR A 295 16.69 -20.39 0.22
CA THR A 295 16.33 -20.70 -1.17
C THR A 295 16.14 -22.22 -1.30
N ARG A 296 15.15 -22.62 -2.10
CA ARG A 296 14.71 -24.02 -2.23
C ARG A 296 14.10 -24.26 -3.60
N ARG A 297 13.90 -25.55 -3.91
CA ARG A 297 13.18 -26.03 -5.09
C ARG A 297 11.68 -26.07 -4.83
N ILE A 298 10.91 -25.32 -5.61
CA ILE A 298 9.47 -25.14 -5.49
C ILE A 298 8.79 -25.70 -6.74
N GLY A 299 7.83 -26.62 -6.54
CA GLY A 299 7.01 -27.17 -7.62
C GLY A 299 5.69 -26.43 -7.71
N LEU A 300 5.35 -25.97 -8.91
CA LEU A 300 4.09 -25.26 -9.18
C LEU A 300 3.30 -26.07 -10.21
N TRP A 301 2.03 -26.40 -9.92
CA TRP A 301 1.15 -27.08 -10.87
C TRP A 301 -0.10 -26.26 -11.18
N ASP A 302 -0.29 -25.93 -12.46
CA ASP A 302 -1.40 -25.09 -12.96
C ASP A 302 -1.51 -23.74 -12.21
N GLN A 303 -0.36 -23.13 -11.91
CA GLN A 303 -0.23 -21.87 -11.18
C GLN A 303 0.04 -20.68 -12.12
N PRO A 304 -0.17 -19.43 -11.67
CA PRO A 304 0.12 -18.25 -12.50
C PRO A 304 1.61 -18.14 -12.88
N ALA A 305 1.89 -17.83 -14.15
CA ALA A 305 3.26 -17.66 -14.65
C ALA A 305 4.05 -16.55 -13.94
N GLY A 306 3.36 -15.44 -13.60
CA GLY A 306 3.97 -14.34 -12.86
C GLY A 306 4.47 -14.76 -11.46
N PHE A 307 3.80 -15.72 -10.83
CA PHE A 307 4.23 -16.25 -9.53
C PHE A 307 5.56 -17.01 -9.66
N ALA A 308 5.70 -17.86 -10.68
CA ALA A 308 6.96 -18.54 -10.98
C ALA A 308 8.11 -17.56 -11.24
N GLY A 309 7.87 -16.53 -12.06
CA GLY A 309 8.88 -15.50 -12.34
C GLY A 309 9.33 -14.74 -11.09
N ALA A 310 8.39 -14.41 -10.18
CA ALA A 310 8.71 -13.73 -8.93
C ALA A 310 9.53 -14.60 -7.97
N LEU A 311 9.24 -15.91 -7.89
CA LEU A 311 10.04 -16.84 -7.08
C LEU A 311 11.47 -17.01 -7.62
N LEU A 312 11.64 -17.02 -8.95
CA LEU A 312 12.98 -17.03 -9.56
C LEU A 312 13.77 -15.78 -9.16
N ALA A 313 13.15 -14.60 -9.24
CA ALA A 313 13.77 -13.33 -8.84
C ALA A 313 14.14 -13.29 -7.34
N ALA A 314 13.40 -14.02 -6.49
CA ALA A 314 13.73 -14.22 -5.08
C ALA A 314 14.84 -15.28 -4.84
N GLY A 315 15.38 -15.89 -5.90
CA GLY A 315 16.49 -16.84 -5.84
C GLY A 315 16.10 -18.32 -5.73
N HIS A 316 14.80 -18.65 -5.82
CA HIS A 316 14.35 -20.05 -5.77
C HIS A 316 14.65 -20.81 -7.07
N GLU A 317 14.70 -22.14 -6.97
CA GLU A 317 14.56 -23.03 -8.11
C GLU A 317 13.08 -23.35 -8.30
N VAL A 318 12.57 -23.27 -9.52
CA VAL A 318 11.14 -23.43 -9.80
C VAL A 318 10.94 -24.51 -10.84
N VAL A 319 10.14 -25.53 -10.53
CA VAL A 319 9.65 -26.50 -11.51
C VAL A 319 8.20 -26.16 -11.82
N PHE A 320 7.95 -25.63 -13.02
CA PHE A 320 6.61 -25.26 -13.46
C PHE A 320 5.98 -26.37 -14.27
N GLY A 321 4.90 -26.95 -13.74
CA GLY A 321 4.09 -27.93 -14.42
C GLY A 321 2.67 -27.45 -14.71
N ALA A 322 2.08 -28.03 -15.75
CA ALA A 322 0.70 -27.76 -16.10
C ALA A 322 0.04 -28.97 -16.75
N SER A 323 -1.28 -29.08 -16.60
CA SER A 323 -2.09 -30.13 -17.20
C SER A 323 -2.13 -30.05 -18.74
N ASP A 324 -1.88 -28.86 -19.30
CA ASP A 324 -1.72 -28.65 -20.75
C ASP A 324 -0.33 -28.07 -21.04
N ALA A 325 0.45 -28.77 -21.87
CA ALA A 325 1.79 -28.35 -22.27
C ALA A 325 1.83 -26.95 -22.93
N LYS A 326 0.74 -26.50 -23.57
CA LYS A 326 0.65 -25.14 -24.11
C LYS A 326 0.68 -24.08 -23.02
N GLN A 327 0.19 -24.38 -21.81
CA GLN A 327 0.24 -23.46 -20.68
C GLN A 327 1.66 -23.26 -20.19
N ILE A 328 2.51 -24.31 -20.20
CA ILE A 328 3.94 -24.21 -19.89
C ILE A 328 4.62 -23.24 -20.87
N GLN A 329 4.39 -23.41 -22.17
CA GLN A 329 4.96 -22.52 -23.20
C GLN A 329 4.49 -21.08 -23.04
N THR A 330 3.21 -20.89 -22.72
CA THR A 330 2.61 -19.56 -22.47
C THR A 330 3.21 -18.92 -21.23
N ALA A 331 3.39 -19.70 -20.17
CA ALA A 331 4.00 -19.24 -18.92
C ALA A 331 5.45 -18.80 -19.15
N PHE A 332 6.24 -19.62 -19.84
CA PHE A 332 7.65 -19.32 -20.11
C PHE A 332 7.80 -18.09 -21.02
N SER A 333 6.95 -17.96 -22.03
CA SER A 333 6.88 -16.74 -22.85
C SER A 333 6.54 -15.49 -22.04
N THR A 334 5.64 -15.63 -21.06
CA THR A 334 5.24 -14.52 -20.17
C THR A 334 6.40 -14.09 -19.27
N ILE A 335 7.11 -15.04 -18.66
CA ILE A 335 8.29 -14.79 -17.82
C ILE A 335 9.41 -14.16 -18.65
N ALA A 336 9.69 -14.71 -19.84
CA ALA A 336 10.70 -14.19 -20.76
C ALA A 336 10.43 -12.71 -21.10
N ARG A 337 9.20 -12.40 -21.51
CA ARG A 337 8.81 -11.04 -21.86
C ARG A 337 8.93 -10.08 -20.67
N ALA A 338 8.52 -10.49 -19.47
CA ALA A 338 8.63 -9.66 -18.28
C ALA A 338 10.10 -9.35 -17.94
N GLN A 339 10.97 -10.34 -17.99
CA GLN A 339 12.41 -10.16 -17.76
C GLN A 339 13.09 -9.36 -18.86
N GLU A 340 12.68 -9.52 -20.12
CA GLU A 340 13.20 -8.69 -21.23
C GLU A 340 12.87 -7.22 -21.05
N ILE A 341 11.65 -6.89 -20.63
CA ILE A 341 11.27 -5.53 -20.26
C ILE A 341 12.12 -5.05 -19.07
N ALA A 342 12.34 -5.90 -18.06
CA ALA A 342 13.15 -5.55 -16.91
C ALA A 342 14.62 -5.25 -17.28
N VAL A 343 15.21 -6.03 -18.19
CA VAL A 343 16.56 -5.82 -18.73
C VAL A 343 16.62 -4.55 -19.58
N GLN A 344 15.64 -4.32 -20.46
CA GLN A 344 15.56 -3.10 -21.27
C GLN A 344 15.46 -1.84 -20.42
N ASN A 345 14.77 -1.93 -19.27
CA ASN A 345 14.63 -0.86 -18.31
C ASN A 345 15.80 -0.77 -17.31
N GLY A 346 16.84 -1.62 -17.44
CA GLY A 346 18.00 -1.65 -16.53
C GLY A 346 17.70 -2.14 -15.10
N THR A 347 16.51 -2.71 -14.87
CA THR A 347 16.08 -3.23 -13.55
C THR A 347 16.45 -4.69 -13.31
N LEU A 348 16.97 -5.38 -14.32
CA LEU A 348 17.48 -6.74 -14.24
C LEU A 348 18.77 -6.86 -15.06
N ASP A 349 19.80 -7.43 -14.45
CA ASP A 349 21.07 -7.71 -15.13
C ASP A 349 20.91 -8.90 -16.12
N PRO A 350 21.47 -8.84 -17.34
CA PRO A 350 21.40 -9.93 -18.31
C PRO A 350 21.96 -11.27 -17.80
N ASP A 351 23.04 -11.27 -17.02
CA ASP A 351 23.63 -12.47 -16.45
C ASP A 351 22.73 -13.04 -15.34
N GLN A 352 22.10 -12.16 -14.55
CA GLN A 352 21.10 -12.57 -13.56
C GLN A 352 19.88 -13.21 -14.24
N ARG A 353 19.43 -12.68 -15.39
CA ARG A 353 18.38 -13.30 -16.21
C ARG A 353 18.80 -14.72 -16.62
N GLU A 354 20.00 -14.92 -17.14
CA GLU A 354 20.47 -16.26 -17.54
C GLU A 354 20.50 -17.21 -16.33
N ALA A 355 20.98 -16.74 -15.18
CA ALA A 355 20.98 -17.51 -13.93
C ALA A 355 19.56 -17.89 -13.47
N ASP A 356 18.56 -17.01 -13.64
CA ASP A 356 17.16 -17.31 -13.33
C ASP A 356 16.62 -18.43 -14.25
N TRP A 357 16.92 -18.38 -15.55
CA TRP A 357 16.50 -19.40 -16.51
C TRP A 357 17.15 -20.76 -16.25
N ALA A 358 18.39 -20.79 -15.75
CA ALA A 358 19.04 -22.02 -15.34
C ALA A 358 18.35 -22.71 -14.15
N ARG A 359 17.55 -21.96 -13.37
CA ARG A 359 16.77 -22.45 -12.23
C ARG A 359 15.29 -22.74 -12.55
N LEU A 360 14.88 -22.61 -13.81
CA LEU A 360 13.49 -22.85 -14.25
C LEU A 360 13.38 -24.20 -14.98
N GLY A 361 12.70 -25.15 -14.35
CA GLY A 361 12.34 -26.45 -14.92
C GLY A 361 10.90 -26.51 -15.42
N ALA A 362 10.60 -27.49 -16.27
CA ALA A 362 9.26 -27.76 -16.78
C ALA A 362 8.83 -29.20 -16.45
N ALA A 363 7.54 -29.40 -16.14
CA ALA A 363 6.95 -30.72 -15.93
C ALA A 363 5.62 -30.87 -16.68
N THR A 364 5.51 -31.88 -17.54
CA THR A 364 4.25 -32.20 -18.26
C THR A 364 3.41 -33.24 -17.53
N ASP A 365 3.91 -33.78 -16.43
CA ASP A 365 3.22 -34.73 -15.56
C ASP A 365 3.46 -34.36 -14.09
N PRO A 366 2.45 -34.48 -13.19
CA PRO A 366 2.61 -34.11 -11.78
C PRO A 366 3.79 -34.80 -11.08
N SER A 367 4.14 -36.04 -11.46
CA SER A 367 5.30 -36.76 -10.92
C SER A 367 6.65 -36.09 -11.24
N GLY A 368 6.69 -35.23 -12.25
CA GLY A 368 7.87 -34.44 -12.62
C GLY A 368 8.25 -33.34 -11.62
N LEU A 369 7.43 -33.10 -10.59
CA LEU A 369 7.73 -32.17 -9.50
C LEU A 369 8.55 -32.83 -8.35
N GLY A 370 9.22 -33.95 -8.63
CA GLY A 370 10.04 -34.67 -7.64
C GLY A 370 11.11 -33.78 -7.00
N ASP A 371 11.47 -34.09 -5.75
CA ASP A 371 12.48 -33.39 -4.94
C ASP A 371 12.19 -31.91 -4.65
N CYS A 372 10.99 -31.42 -4.93
CA CYS A 372 10.57 -30.10 -4.51
C CYS A 372 10.22 -30.11 -3.02
N ALA A 373 10.76 -29.16 -2.25
CA ALA A 373 10.47 -29.02 -0.82
C ALA A 373 9.06 -28.48 -0.57
N LEU A 374 8.57 -27.64 -1.48
CA LEU A 374 7.22 -27.05 -1.44
C LEU A 374 6.52 -27.30 -2.77
N LEU A 375 5.30 -27.82 -2.71
CA LEU A 375 4.40 -27.98 -3.84
C LEU A 375 3.16 -27.09 -3.66
N ILE A 376 2.83 -26.30 -4.69
CA ILE A 376 1.57 -25.56 -4.78
C ILE A 376 0.87 -25.99 -6.05
N ALA A 377 -0.29 -26.61 -5.91
CA ALA A 377 -1.06 -27.16 -7.00
C ALA A 377 -2.51 -26.71 -6.94
N ARG A 378 -3.22 -26.71 -8.08
CA ARG A 378 -4.66 -26.52 -8.07
C ARG A 378 -5.37 -27.73 -7.44
N SER A 379 -6.48 -27.52 -6.74
CA SER A 379 -7.29 -28.60 -6.17
C SER A 379 -7.78 -29.57 -7.25
N GLY A 380 -7.76 -30.87 -6.95
CA GLY A 380 -8.22 -31.94 -7.86
C GLY A 380 -7.11 -32.65 -8.64
N VAL A 381 -5.86 -32.21 -8.52
CA VAL A 381 -4.69 -32.88 -9.10
C VAL A 381 -4.34 -34.14 -8.30
N THR A 382 -3.97 -35.20 -9.00
CA THR A 382 -3.51 -36.47 -8.40
C THR A 382 -2.11 -36.82 -8.90
N GLY A 383 -1.40 -37.69 -8.19
CA GLY A 383 -0.05 -38.14 -8.60
C GLY A 383 1.08 -37.16 -8.30
N LEU A 384 0.86 -36.16 -7.43
CA LEU A 384 1.93 -35.30 -6.93
C LEU A 384 2.91 -36.11 -6.07
N PRO A 385 4.22 -35.85 -6.16
CA PRO A 385 5.22 -36.50 -5.32
C PRO A 385 5.11 -36.03 -3.88
N VAL A 386 5.77 -36.77 -2.98
CA VAL A 386 5.90 -36.37 -1.57
C VAL A 386 6.83 -35.15 -1.49
N ALA A 387 6.39 -34.14 -0.75
CA ALA A 387 7.15 -32.93 -0.42
C ALA A 387 6.99 -32.61 1.07
N ASP A 388 7.85 -31.75 1.61
CA ASP A 388 7.76 -31.32 3.01
C ASP A 388 6.45 -30.56 3.27
N LEU A 389 6.00 -29.79 2.28
CA LEU A 389 4.70 -29.12 2.29
C LEU A 389 4.03 -29.21 0.91
N CYS A 390 2.79 -29.68 0.88
CA CYS A 390 1.94 -29.69 -0.31
C CYS A 390 0.66 -28.90 -0.03
N VAL A 391 0.38 -27.88 -0.85
CA VAL A 391 -0.74 -26.96 -0.68
C VAL A 391 -1.61 -27.00 -1.93
N PHE A 392 -2.92 -27.08 -1.72
CA PHE A 392 -3.91 -27.04 -2.80
C PHE A 392 -4.62 -25.69 -2.84
N GLU A 393 -4.51 -25.00 -3.97
CA GLU A 393 -5.26 -23.79 -4.27
C GLU A 393 -6.66 -24.16 -4.78
N SER A 394 -7.70 -23.68 -4.11
CA SER A 394 -9.09 -23.87 -4.54
C SER A 394 -9.88 -22.56 -4.53
N PRO A 395 -10.63 -22.24 -5.61
CA PRO A 395 -11.47 -21.05 -5.65
C PRO A 395 -12.78 -21.18 -4.86
N ASP A 396 -13.25 -22.41 -4.63
CA ASP A 396 -14.61 -22.68 -4.13
C ASP A 396 -14.64 -23.35 -2.75
N HIS A 397 -13.47 -23.68 -2.19
CA HIS A 397 -13.36 -24.49 -0.98
C HIS A 397 -12.12 -24.12 -0.17
N LEU A 398 -12.31 -23.75 1.10
CA LEU A 398 -11.24 -23.30 1.99
C LEU A 398 -11.16 -24.13 3.28
N ASP A 399 -11.63 -25.38 3.26
CA ASP A 399 -11.52 -26.24 4.43
C ASP A 399 -10.15 -26.94 4.42
N PRO A 400 -9.27 -26.64 5.40
CA PRO A 400 -7.96 -27.25 5.45
C PRO A 400 -8.04 -28.70 5.97
N PRO A 401 -7.11 -29.58 5.54
CA PRO A 401 -6.90 -30.86 6.22
C PRO A 401 -6.34 -30.63 7.62
N GLU A 402 -6.51 -31.60 8.54
CA GLU A 402 -6.14 -31.44 9.96
C GLU A 402 -4.72 -30.87 10.19
N THR A 403 -3.74 -31.31 9.40
CA THR A 403 -2.33 -30.91 9.54
C THR A 403 -1.80 -30.10 8.36
N GLY A 404 -2.66 -29.58 7.47
CA GLY A 404 -2.23 -28.84 6.27
C GLY A 404 -2.86 -27.47 6.16
N ILE A 405 -2.73 -26.88 4.96
CA ILE A 405 -3.14 -25.50 4.68
C ILE A 405 -4.03 -25.52 3.44
N ALA A 406 -5.20 -24.89 3.53
CA ALA A 406 -6.00 -24.54 2.37
C ALA A 406 -5.67 -23.12 1.93
N LEU A 407 -5.68 -22.90 0.62
CA LEU A 407 -5.32 -21.63 0.00
C LEU A 407 -6.37 -21.26 -1.05
N THR A 408 -6.74 -19.98 -1.07
CA THR A 408 -7.42 -19.40 -2.23
C THR A 408 -6.73 -18.12 -2.66
N ARG A 409 -6.91 -17.74 -3.93
CA ARG A 409 -6.26 -16.59 -4.54
C ARG A 409 -7.25 -15.79 -5.36
N GLU A 410 -7.33 -14.49 -5.07
CA GLU A 410 -8.20 -13.59 -5.82
C GLU A 410 -7.71 -12.14 -5.77
N GLY A 411 -7.65 -11.47 -6.92
CA GLY A 411 -7.26 -10.05 -7.03
C GLY A 411 -5.92 -9.69 -6.39
N GLY A 412 -4.97 -10.63 -6.35
CA GLY A 412 -3.66 -10.41 -5.71
C GLY A 412 -3.64 -10.66 -4.21
N VAL A 413 -4.78 -11.01 -3.60
CA VAL A 413 -4.87 -11.53 -2.24
C VAL A 413 -4.73 -13.04 -2.27
N VAL A 414 -3.99 -13.58 -1.30
CA VAL A 414 -3.98 -14.99 -0.96
C VAL A 414 -4.51 -15.14 0.45
N GLU A 415 -5.60 -15.86 0.59
CA GLU A 415 -6.16 -16.21 1.88
C GLU A 415 -5.74 -17.63 2.24
N LEU A 416 -5.07 -17.74 3.39
CA LEU A 416 -4.65 -19.01 3.97
C LEU A 416 -5.62 -19.40 5.07
N VAL A 417 -5.98 -20.67 5.12
CA VAL A 417 -6.68 -21.26 6.27
C VAL A 417 -5.86 -22.46 6.73
N ALA A 418 -5.43 -22.43 7.98
CA ALA A 418 -4.58 -23.45 8.56
C ALA A 418 -5.41 -24.51 9.29
N GLY A 419 -5.09 -25.78 9.09
CA GLY A 419 -5.64 -26.88 9.86
C GLY A 419 -5.23 -26.81 11.33
N PRO A 420 -6.02 -27.37 12.27
CA PRO A 420 -5.73 -27.30 13.71
C PRO A 420 -4.33 -27.79 14.14
N GLY A 421 -3.74 -28.73 13.39
CA GLY A 421 -2.41 -29.29 13.62
C GLY A 421 -1.28 -28.63 12.83
N CYS A 422 -1.56 -27.57 12.06
CA CYS A 422 -0.54 -26.87 11.27
C CYS A 422 0.40 -26.09 12.20
N ALA A 423 1.71 -26.33 12.07
CA ALA A 423 2.71 -25.57 12.82
C ALA A 423 2.77 -24.11 12.34
N ARG A 424 2.93 -23.16 13.28
CA ARG A 424 3.03 -21.73 12.96
C ARG A 424 4.19 -21.41 12.01
N ALA A 425 5.34 -22.04 12.23
CA ALA A 425 6.52 -21.85 11.37
C ALA A 425 6.25 -22.24 9.91
N THR A 426 5.50 -23.31 9.66
CA THR A 426 5.11 -23.75 8.31
C THR A 426 4.21 -22.72 7.63
N LEU A 427 3.29 -22.11 8.38
CA LEU A 427 2.38 -21.10 7.88
C LEU A 427 3.10 -19.77 7.56
N ASP A 428 3.96 -19.30 8.46
CA ASP A 428 4.78 -18.10 8.25
C ASP A 428 5.71 -18.27 7.04
N ASP A 429 6.31 -19.46 6.90
CA ASP A 429 7.19 -19.81 5.78
C ASP A 429 6.46 -19.81 4.43
N LEU A 430 5.28 -20.42 4.36
CA LEU A 430 4.44 -20.38 3.16
C LEU A 430 4.00 -18.94 2.84
N ALA A 431 3.57 -18.17 3.84
CA ALA A 431 3.15 -16.79 3.65
C ALA A 431 4.31 -15.92 3.11
N MET A 432 5.54 -16.14 3.57
CA MET A 432 6.71 -15.46 3.04
C MET A 432 6.94 -15.78 1.55
N VAL A 433 6.89 -17.05 1.15
CA VAL A 433 7.00 -17.46 -0.27
C VAL A 433 5.92 -16.82 -1.14
N LEU A 434 4.69 -16.80 -0.65
CA LEU A 434 3.57 -16.18 -1.38
C LEU A 434 3.74 -14.66 -1.52
N ARG A 435 4.28 -13.98 -0.49
CA ARG A 435 4.61 -12.54 -0.53
C ARG A 435 5.77 -12.25 -1.49
N GLN A 436 6.79 -13.10 -1.53
CA GLN A 436 7.84 -13.02 -2.58
C GLN A 436 7.24 -13.15 -3.97
N GLY A 437 6.18 -13.94 -4.10
CA GLY A 437 5.31 -14.03 -5.27
C GLY A 437 4.49 -12.79 -5.62
N GLY A 438 4.57 -11.72 -4.82
CA GLY A 438 3.82 -10.48 -5.00
C GLY A 438 2.41 -10.47 -4.42
N ALA A 439 1.99 -11.51 -3.69
CA ALA A 439 0.66 -11.56 -3.09
C ALA A 439 0.57 -10.79 -1.77
N GLN A 440 -0.61 -10.22 -1.51
CA GLN A 440 -1.00 -9.82 -0.16
C GLN A 440 -1.55 -11.05 0.57
N VAL A 441 -0.94 -11.47 1.66
CA VAL A 441 -1.31 -12.73 2.35
C VAL A 441 -2.07 -12.43 3.63
N ILE A 442 -3.29 -12.97 3.72
CA ILE A 442 -4.16 -12.86 4.90
C ILE A 442 -4.45 -14.25 5.49
N LEU A 443 -4.83 -14.27 6.77
CA LEU A 443 -5.20 -15.50 7.48
C LEU A 443 -6.71 -15.50 7.75
N GLY A 444 -7.40 -16.50 7.18
CA GLY A 444 -8.80 -16.80 7.44
C GLY A 444 -8.97 -17.90 8.49
N GLY A 445 -10.18 -17.98 9.05
CA GLY A 445 -10.61 -19.06 9.93
C GLY A 445 -11.26 -20.23 9.17
N PRO A 446 -11.43 -21.39 9.82
CA PRO A 446 -12.04 -22.56 9.20
C PRO A 446 -13.57 -22.43 9.06
N GLY A 447 -14.12 -22.89 7.93
CA GLY A 447 -15.54 -23.21 7.79
C GLY A 447 -16.49 -22.14 7.22
N ALA A 448 -16.01 -20.97 6.78
CA ALA A 448 -16.87 -19.91 6.20
C ALA A 448 -16.62 -19.59 4.72
N ALA A 449 -16.05 -20.53 3.95
CA ALA A 449 -15.69 -20.35 2.53
C ALA A 449 -14.69 -19.19 2.24
N GLY A 450 -14.20 -18.50 3.28
CA GLY A 450 -13.20 -17.43 3.22
C GLY A 450 -13.76 -16.01 3.34
N ILE A 451 -12.90 -15.10 3.79
CA ILE A 451 -13.13 -13.66 3.92
C ILE A 451 -13.56 -13.09 2.57
N VAL A 452 -12.79 -13.36 1.51
CA VAL A 452 -13.03 -12.76 0.17
C VAL A 452 -14.39 -13.19 -0.38
N ALA A 453 -14.71 -14.49 -0.31
CA ALA A 453 -15.97 -15.03 -0.80
C ALA A 453 -17.16 -14.41 -0.05
N HIS A 454 -17.07 -14.34 1.28
CA HIS A 454 -18.15 -13.80 2.11
C HIS A 454 -18.41 -12.31 1.82
N LEU A 455 -17.35 -11.51 1.65
CA LEU A 455 -17.47 -10.09 1.29
C LEU A 455 -18.04 -9.90 -0.13
N ARG A 456 -17.62 -10.71 -1.12
CA ARG A 456 -18.18 -10.67 -2.48
C ARG A 456 -19.69 -10.92 -2.47
N LEU A 457 -20.11 -11.99 -1.78
CA LEU A 457 -21.53 -12.35 -1.67
C LEU A 457 -22.33 -11.25 -0.97
N SER A 458 -21.75 -10.57 0.02
CA SER A 458 -22.37 -9.43 0.69
C SER A 458 -22.47 -8.21 -0.24
N LEU A 459 -21.43 -7.90 -1.01
CA LEU A 459 -21.41 -6.79 -1.96
C LEU A 459 -22.50 -6.95 -3.03
N ILE A 460 -22.59 -8.13 -3.63
CA ILE A 460 -23.61 -8.48 -4.63
C ILE A 460 -25.01 -8.33 -4.03
N ALA A 461 -25.24 -8.92 -2.86
CA ALA A 461 -26.53 -8.90 -2.19
C ALA A 461 -26.95 -7.48 -1.77
N ALA A 462 -26.02 -6.64 -1.32
CA ALA A 462 -26.30 -5.26 -0.95
C ALA A 462 -26.66 -4.40 -2.17
N CYS A 463 -25.98 -4.60 -3.30
CA CYS A 463 -26.35 -3.96 -4.57
C CYS A 463 -27.75 -4.41 -5.03
N GLY A 464 -28.03 -5.72 -4.94
CA GLY A 464 -29.35 -6.28 -5.26
C GLY A 464 -30.46 -5.74 -4.36
N ARG A 465 -30.22 -5.58 -3.05
CA ARG A 465 -31.17 -4.93 -2.14
C ARG A 465 -31.39 -3.46 -2.46
N ALA A 466 -30.36 -2.72 -2.90
CA ALA A 466 -30.56 -1.36 -3.37
C ALA A 466 -31.50 -1.31 -4.58
N LEU A 467 -31.40 -2.28 -5.51
CA LEU A 467 -32.34 -2.43 -6.61
C LEU A 467 -33.76 -2.69 -6.10
N LEU A 468 -33.95 -3.64 -5.19
CA LEU A 468 -35.26 -3.97 -4.62
C LEU A 468 -35.86 -2.79 -3.82
N ALA A 469 -35.01 -1.97 -3.19
CA ALA A 469 -35.42 -0.76 -2.48
C ALA A 469 -35.79 0.42 -3.40
N GLY A 470 -35.62 0.28 -4.72
CA GLY A 470 -36.07 1.26 -5.72
C GLY A 470 -34.97 1.98 -6.51
N ALA A 471 -33.68 1.69 -6.29
CA ALA A 471 -32.62 2.23 -7.15
C ALA A 471 -32.65 1.58 -8.54
N SER A 472 -32.39 2.34 -9.61
CA SER A 472 -32.18 1.72 -10.93
C SER A 472 -30.80 1.07 -11.02
N ARG A 473 -30.64 0.11 -11.94
CA ARG A 473 -29.34 -0.50 -12.27
C ARG A 473 -28.28 0.56 -12.58
N ASP A 474 -28.61 1.49 -13.47
CA ASP A 474 -27.68 2.55 -13.88
C ASP A 474 -27.34 3.50 -12.72
N GLN A 475 -28.26 3.68 -11.76
CA GLN A 475 -27.99 4.47 -10.56
C GLN A 475 -26.99 3.76 -9.62
N VAL A 476 -27.13 2.45 -9.43
CA VAL A 476 -26.17 1.66 -8.65
C VAL A 476 -24.79 1.67 -9.31
N ASP A 477 -24.74 1.42 -10.63
CA ASP A 477 -23.49 1.46 -11.41
C ASP A 477 -22.81 2.83 -11.29
N ARG A 478 -23.56 3.92 -11.48
CA ARG A 478 -23.05 5.29 -11.37
C ARG A 478 -22.55 5.60 -9.95
N SER A 479 -23.33 5.26 -8.92
CA SER A 479 -22.96 5.49 -7.52
C SER A 479 -21.61 4.85 -7.17
N LEU A 480 -21.42 3.58 -7.53
CA LEU A 480 -20.16 2.87 -7.28
C LEU A 480 -19.02 3.36 -8.18
N ALA A 481 -19.29 3.69 -9.44
CA ALA A 481 -18.28 4.28 -10.33
C ALA A 481 -17.79 5.64 -9.79
N THR A 482 -18.69 6.50 -9.31
CA THR A 482 -18.32 7.78 -8.66
C THR A 482 -17.49 7.56 -7.39
N ALA A 483 -17.74 6.48 -6.64
CA ALA A 483 -16.92 6.12 -5.50
C ALA A 483 -15.52 5.59 -5.90
N GLY A 484 -15.33 5.21 -7.17
CA GLY A 484 -14.05 4.78 -7.74
C GLY A 484 -13.99 3.32 -8.19
N PHE A 485 -15.10 2.57 -8.13
CA PHE A 485 -15.09 1.15 -8.56
C PHE A 485 -14.82 1.06 -10.07
N ALA A 486 -13.85 0.22 -10.46
CA ALA A 486 -13.50 0.02 -11.86
C ALA A 486 -14.59 -0.73 -12.66
N ARG A 487 -15.36 -1.59 -11.99
CA ARG A 487 -16.45 -2.38 -12.59
C ARG A 487 -17.61 -2.47 -11.60
N SER A 488 -18.84 -2.45 -12.13
CA SER A 488 -20.03 -2.66 -11.30
C SER A 488 -20.10 -4.10 -10.77
N PRO A 489 -20.32 -4.31 -9.46
CA PRO A 489 -20.54 -5.63 -8.88
C PRO A 489 -21.80 -6.34 -9.40
N LEU A 490 -22.81 -5.61 -9.88
CA LEU A 490 -24.02 -6.22 -10.46
C LEU A 490 -23.69 -7.02 -11.72
N ARG A 491 -22.66 -6.63 -12.47
CA ARG A 491 -22.19 -7.38 -13.66
C ARG A 491 -21.58 -8.73 -13.31
N LEU A 492 -21.12 -8.91 -12.07
CA LEU A 492 -20.63 -10.21 -11.60
C LEU A 492 -21.75 -11.24 -11.50
N ILE A 493 -23.01 -10.80 -11.30
CA ILE A 493 -24.16 -11.71 -11.25
C ILE A 493 -24.32 -12.41 -12.60
N ASP A 494 -24.35 -11.65 -13.70
CA ASP A 494 -24.49 -12.21 -15.05
C ASP A 494 -23.24 -13.00 -15.47
N ALA A 495 -22.05 -12.58 -15.04
CA ALA A 495 -20.80 -13.26 -15.39
C ALA A 495 -20.59 -14.60 -14.66
N ILE A 496 -21.01 -14.70 -13.39
CA ILE A 496 -20.85 -15.92 -12.57
C ILE A 496 -22.10 -16.83 -12.68
N GLY A 497 -23.27 -16.22 -12.86
CA GLY A 497 -24.57 -16.88 -12.89
C GLY A 497 -25.22 -16.94 -11.51
N ALA A 498 -26.51 -16.61 -11.45
CA ALA A 498 -27.30 -16.54 -10.22
C ALA A 498 -27.32 -17.89 -9.45
N LYS A 499 -27.46 -19.01 -10.16
CA LYS A 499 -27.40 -20.36 -9.59
C LYS A 499 -26.08 -20.66 -8.87
N THR A 500 -24.97 -20.34 -9.50
CA THR A 500 -23.63 -20.53 -8.93
C THR A 500 -23.47 -19.70 -7.65
N LEU A 501 -23.93 -18.45 -7.69
CA LEU A 501 -23.90 -17.55 -6.54
C LEU A 501 -24.81 -18.04 -5.40
N ASN A 502 -26.03 -18.50 -5.68
CA ASN A 502 -26.91 -19.10 -4.67
C ASN A 502 -26.29 -20.36 -4.04
N GLY A 503 -25.66 -21.22 -4.84
CA GLY A 503 -24.89 -22.36 -4.35
C GLY A 503 -23.73 -21.94 -3.43
N ALA A 504 -22.99 -20.89 -3.80
CA ALA A 504 -21.92 -20.34 -2.97
C ALA A 504 -22.46 -19.74 -1.66
N ARG A 505 -23.60 -19.05 -1.68
CA ARG A 505 -24.29 -18.56 -0.47
C ARG A 505 -24.65 -19.68 0.47
N ALA A 506 -25.24 -20.76 -0.05
CA ALA A 506 -25.61 -21.92 0.75
C ALA A 506 -24.38 -22.58 1.41
N LYS A 507 -23.27 -22.72 0.67
CA LYS A 507 -22.00 -23.23 1.21
C LYS A 507 -21.41 -22.33 2.30
N ALA A 508 -21.56 -21.01 2.16
CA ALA A 508 -21.15 -20.04 3.17
C ALA A 508 -22.13 -19.92 4.34
N GLY A 509 -23.20 -20.74 4.40
CA GLY A 509 -24.21 -20.68 5.45
C GLY A 509 -25.11 -19.43 5.39
N LEU A 510 -25.16 -18.75 4.25
CA LEU A 510 -25.95 -17.55 4.04
C LEU A 510 -27.33 -17.88 3.46
N ALA A 511 -28.35 -17.13 3.89
CA ALA A 511 -29.69 -17.25 3.34
C ALA A 511 -29.71 -16.94 1.83
N PRO A 512 -30.60 -17.58 1.04
CA PRO A 512 -30.79 -17.24 -0.37
C PRO A 512 -31.05 -15.74 -0.56
N ASP A 513 -30.51 -15.16 -1.64
CA ASP A 513 -30.77 -13.77 -1.97
C ASP A 513 -31.96 -13.68 -2.94
N LEU A 514 -32.95 -12.84 -2.62
CA LEU A 514 -34.21 -12.79 -3.38
C LEU A 514 -33.99 -12.44 -4.86
N LEU A 515 -33.06 -11.52 -5.16
CA LEU A 515 -32.76 -11.16 -6.54
C LEU A 515 -32.14 -12.35 -7.28
N LEU A 516 -31.19 -13.03 -6.66
CA LEU A 516 -30.54 -14.20 -7.26
C LEU A 516 -31.52 -15.37 -7.45
N VAL A 517 -32.41 -15.63 -6.50
CA VAL A 517 -33.46 -16.66 -6.63
C VAL A 517 -34.37 -16.37 -7.82
N ALA A 518 -34.88 -15.13 -7.92
CA ALA A 518 -35.73 -14.74 -9.04
C ALA A 518 -35.01 -14.88 -10.40
N MET A 519 -33.73 -14.51 -10.45
CA MET A 519 -32.91 -14.65 -11.67
C MET A 519 -32.62 -16.11 -12.02
N GLU A 520 -32.38 -16.97 -11.03
CA GLU A 520 -32.15 -18.41 -11.24
C GLU A 520 -33.42 -19.10 -11.75
N ASP A 521 -34.57 -18.85 -11.12
CA ASP A 521 -35.82 -19.55 -11.43
C ASP A 521 -36.36 -19.22 -12.84
N ALA A 522 -36.11 -17.99 -13.31
CA ALA A 522 -36.62 -17.48 -14.57
C ALA A 522 -35.53 -17.25 -15.64
N ASP A 523 -34.30 -17.72 -15.41
CA ASP A 523 -33.14 -17.57 -16.31
C ASP A 523 -32.92 -16.11 -16.78
N LEU A 524 -32.97 -15.17 -15.83
CA LEU A 524 -32.91 -13.74 -16.09
C LEU A 524 -31.49 -13.18 -16.00
N GLN A 525 -31.24 -12.11 -16.76
CA GLN A 525 -29.99 -11.34 -16.73
C GLN A 525 -30.28 -9.86 -16.49
N LEU A 526 -29.37 -9.17 -15.79
CA LEU A 526 -29.47 -7.74 -15.49
C LEU A 526 -29.01 -6.86 -16.67
N TYR A 527 -28.16 -7.38 -17.54
CA TYR A 527 -27.52 -6.65 -18.63
C TYR A 527 -27.79 -7.25 -20.02
N ALA A 528 -28.85 -8.05 -20.19
CA ALA A 528 -29.22 -8.64 -21.49
C ALA A 528 -29.64 -7.63 -22.57
N SER A 529 -30.07 -6.42 -22.19
CA SER A 529 -30.42 -5.34 -23.11
C SER A 529 -29.70 -4.03 -22.77
N ASP A 530 -29.30 -3.30 -23.80
CA ASP A 530 -28.70 -1.97 -23.67
C ASP A 530 -29.76 -0.96 -23.21
N GLY A 531 -29.60 -0.44 -21.98
CA GLY A 531 -30.42 0.63 -21.38
C GLY A 531 -31.52 0.17 -20.41
N GLY A 532 -31.69 0.91 -19.30
CA GLY A 532 -32.77 0.71 -18.32
C GLY A 532 -32.60 -0.48 -17.36
N ALA A 533 -33.32 -0.46 -16.23
CA ALA A 533 -33.51 -1.67 -15.44
C ALA A 533 -34.49 -2.60 -16.18
N PRO A 534 -34.30 -3.94 -16.14
CA PRO A 534 -35.21 -4.85 -16.81
C PRO A 534 -36.65 -4.72 -16.28
N ASP A 535 -37.66 -4.82 -17.15
CA ASP A 535 -39.08 -4.73 -16.78
C ASP A 535 -39.49 -5.71 -15.67
N TRP A 536 -38.82 -6.87 -15.60
CA TRP A 536 -39.06 -7.88 -14.57
C TRP A 536 -38.66 -7.40 -13.16
N LEU A 537 -37.75 -6.42 -13.02
CA LEU A 537 -37.32 -5.92 -11.73
C LEU A 537 -38.44 -5.15 -11.02
N ASP A 538 -39.28 -4.43 -11.77
CA ASP A 538 -40.44 -3.73 -11.19
C ASP A 538 -41.51 -4.72 -10.72
N THR A 539 -41.74 -5.79 -11.48
CA THR A 539 -42.60 -6.90 -11.05
C THR A 539 -42.05 -7.54 -9.77
N LEU A 540 -40.75 -7.84 -9.72
CA LEU A 540 -40.11 -8.43 -8.55
C LEU A 540 -40.22 -7.53 -7.31
N ARG A 541 -40.11 -6.20 -7.46
CA ARG A 541 -40.30 -5.25 -6.35
C ARG A 541 -41.71 -5.32 -5.78
N ILE A 542 -42.72 -5.42 -6.65
CA ILE A 542 -44.13 -5.53 -6.26
C ILE A 542 -44.37 -6.86 -5.53
N GLU A 543 -43.85 -7.96 -6.08
CA GLU A 543 -43.97 -9.30 -5.49
C GLU A 543 -43.24 -9.44 -4.16
N ALA A 544 -42.08 -8.80 -4.01
CA ALA A 544 -41.32 -8.77 -2.76
C ALA A 544 -42.05 -8.04 -1.63
N GLY A 545 -43.06 -7.20 -1.94
CA GLY A 545 -43.84 -6.46 -0.95
C GLY A 545 -43.04 -5.42 -0.15
N GLY A 546 -41.81 -5.10 -0.59
CA GLY A 546 -40.91 -4.16 0.08
C GLY A 546 -41.28 -2.70 -0.18
N VAL A 547 -40.92 -1.81 0.75
CA VAL A 547 -41.13 -0.36 0.59
C VAL A 547 -40.07 0.23 -0.34
N THR A 548 -40.47 0.55 -1.57
CA THR A 548 -39.64 1.32 -2.50
C THR A 548 -39.47 2.76 -2.03
N ARG A 549 -38.29 3.33 -2.24
CA ARG A 549 -37.97 4.71 -1.86
C ARG A 549 -37.02 5.35 -2.85
N ARG A 550 -37.02 6.68 -2.88
CA ARG A 550 -36.02 7.43 -3.63
C ARG A 550 -34.69 7.37 -2.89
N LEU A 551 -33.68 6.77 -3.53
CA LEU A 551 -32.32 6.70 -3.01
C LEU A 551 -31.42 7.71 -3.71
N SER A 552 -30.54 8.37 -2.97
CA SER A 552 -29.44 9.16 -3.55
C SER A 552 -28.25 8.25 -3.86
N ASP A 553 -27.34 8.69 -4.73
CA ASP A 553 -26.12 7.93 -5.05
C ASP A 553 -25.25 7.72 -3.79
N ALA A 554 -25.22 8.71 -2.88
CA ALA A 554 -24.55 8.60 -1.58
C ALA A 554 -25.24 7.59 -0.65
N ASP A 555 -26.58 7.55 -0.64
CA ASP A 555 -27.32 6.57 0.16
C ASP A 555 -27.10 5.14 -0.32
N ILE A 556 -27.01 4.92 -1.64
CA ILE A 556 -26.71 3.60 -2.22
C ILE A 556 -25.35 3.12 -1.74
N LEU A 557 -24.31 3.94 -1.88
CA LEU A 557 -22.97 3.60 -1.41
C LEU A 557 -22.95 3.33 0.10
N ALA A 558 -23.59 4.18 0.90
CA ALA A 558 -23.65 4.01 2.36
C ALA A 558 -24.39 2.73 2.78
N ARG A 559 -25.39 2.28 2.01
CA ARG A 559 -26.07 0.99 2.23
C ARG A 559 -25.13 -0.17 1.93
N VAL A 560 -24.48 -0.15 0.77
CA VAL A 560 -23.53 -1.19 0.34
C VAL A 560 -22.40 -1.35 1.36
N LEU A 561 -21.75 -0.25 1.74
CA LEU A 561 -20.64 -0.26 2.70
C LEU A 561 -21.09 -0.74 4.08
N ALA A 562 -22.27 -0.31 4.57
CA ALA A 562 -22.77 -0.76 5.87
C ALA A 562 -22.97 -2.29 5.90
N GLU A 563 -23.57 -2.85 4.86
CA GLU A 563 -23.83 -4.29 4.80
C GLU A 563 -22.55 -5.11 4.66
N MET A 564 -21.60 -4.66 3.84
CA MET A 564 -20.27 -5.29 3.78
C MET A 564 -19.53 -5.19 5.12
N ALA A 565 -19.59 -4.05 5.80
CA ALA A 565 -19.01 -3.91 7.13
C ALA A 565 -19.67 -4.85 8.15
N ASN A 566 -20.99 -5.09 8.05
CA ASN A 566 -21.67 -6.06 8.91
C ASN A 566 -21.22 -7.50 8.61
N SER A 567 -20.95 -7.81 7.33
CA SER A 567 -20.34 -9.07 6.92
C SER A 567 -18.93 -9.23 7.50
N GLY A 568 -18.10 -8.18 7.45
CA GLY A 568 -16.78 -8.16 8.08
C GLY A 568 -16.85 -8.30 9.59
N ALA A 569 -17.76 -7.60 10.25
CA ALA A 569 -18.00 -7.73 11.68
C ALA A 569 -18.46 -9.14 12.07
N TRP A 570 -19.25 -9.81 11.21
CA TRP A 570 -19.62 -11.21 11.40
C TRP A 570 -18.39 -12.12 11.33
N LEU A 571 -17.51 -11.90 10.34
CA LEU A 571 -16.27 -12.69 10.20
C LEU A 571 -15.38 -12.56 11.44
N LEU A 572 -15.20 -11.34 11.97
CA LEU A 572 -14.44 -11.11 13.22
C LEU A 572 -15.10 -11.79 14.42
N GLN A 573 -16.43 -11.66 14.57
CA GLN A 573 -17.16 -12.21 15.71
C GLN A 573 -17.07 -13.75 15.76
N HIS A 574 -16.98 -14.42 14.62
CA HIS A 574 -16.95 -15.89 14.51
C HIS A 574 -15.54 -16.45 14.26
N ALA A 575 -14.50 -15.63 14.49
CA ALA A 575 -13.10 -16.01 14.28
C ALA A 575 -12.80 -16.56 12.87
N GLN A 576 -13.51 -16.03 11.87
CA GLN A 576 -13.28 -16.30 10.44
C GLN A 576 -12.31 -15.28 9.82
N ALA A 577 -12.15 -14.14 10.47
CA ALA A 577 -11.07 -13.18 10.26
C ALA A 577 -10.45 -12.83 11.61
N HIS A 578 -9.16 -12.52 11.62
CA HIS A 578 -8.43 -12.19 12.84
C HIS A 578 -8.19 -10.68 13.02
N ARG A 579 -8.16 -9.91 11.93
CA ARG A 579 -7.95 -8.46 11.91
C ARG A 579 -8.98 -7.78 11.01
N ALA A 580 -9.43 -6.61 11.39
CA ALA A 580 -10.23 -5.72 10.54
C ALA A 580 -9.43 -5.23 9.33
N SER A 581 -8.13 -4.96 9.49
CA SER A 581 -7.25 -4.60 8.34
C SER A 581 -7.15 -5.69 7.28
N ASP A 582 -7.17 -6.97 7.64
CA ASP A 582 -7.17 -8.08 6.66
C ASP A 582 -8.48 -8.11 5.85
N ILE A 583 -9.62 -7.77 6.46
CA ILE A 583 -10.92 -7.63 5.79
C ILE A 583 -10.90 -6.43 4.83
N ASP A 584 -10.36 -5.30 5.26
CA ASP A 584 -10.23 -4.10 4.44
C ASP A 584 -9.31 -4.33 3.24
N LEU A 585 -8.19 -5.02 3.46
CA LEU A 585 -7.26 -5.42 2.41
C LEU A 585 -7.94 -6.37 1.40
N ALA A 586 -8.69 -7.36 1.89
CA ALA A 586 -9.48 -8.26 1.05
C ALA A 586 -10.48 -7.50 0.18
N ALA A 587 -11.22 -6.54 0.76
CA ALA A 587 -12.15 -5.71 0.02
C ALA A 587 -11.45 -4.88 -1.07
N ILE A 588 -10.32 -4.27 -0.76
CA ILE A 588 -9.55 -3.42 -1.70
C ILE A 588 -9.00 -4.24 -2.87
N PHE A 589 -8.23 -5.28 -2.57
CA PHE A 589 -7.45 -5.97 -3.59
C PHE A 589 -8.26 -7.06 -4.30
N ALA A 590 -9.05 -7.85 -3.57
CA ALA A 590 -9.80 -8.95 -4.18
C ALA A 590 -11.09 -8.47 -4.87
N LEU A 591 -11.79 -7.48 -4.29
CA LEU A 591 -13.10 -7.03 -4.80
C LEU A 591 -13.03 -5.71 -5.57
N GLY A 592 -11.87 -5.06 -5.60
CA GLY A 592 -11.68 -3.78 -6.27
C GLY A 592 -12.32 -2.60 -5.53
N LEU A 593 -12.47 -2.68 -4.20
CA LEU A 593 -12.88 -1.53 -3.39
C LEU A 593 -11.84 -0.40 -3.56
N PRO A 594 -12.27 0.83 -3.89
CA PRO A 594 -11.35 1.95 -4.03
C PRO A 594 -10.58 2.29 -2.75
N LYS A 595 -9.25 2.46 -2.84
CA LYS A 595 -8.38 2.76 -1.67
C LYS A 595 -8.73 4.09 -0.97
N ASN A 596 -9.32 5.04 -1.68
CA ASN A 596 -9.83 6.30 -1.11
C ASN A 596 -11.00 6.10 -0.13
N LEU A 597 -11.56 4.89 -0.03
CA LEU A 597 -12.52 4.50 1.01
C LEU A 597 -11.86 3.80 2.20
N GLY A 598 -10.57 3.44 2.11
CA GLY A 598 -9.77 2.80 3.16
C GLY A 598 -10.09 1.32 3.39
N GLY A 599 -11.33 0.90 3.15
CA GLY A 599 -11.81 -0.43 3.49
C GLY A 599 -13.25 -0.36 4.00
N VAL A 600 -13.90 -1.50 4.17
CA VAL A 600 -15.29 -1.54 4.65
C VAL A 600 -15.39 -1.35 6.16
N MET A 601 -14.43 -1.85 6.92
CA MET A 601 -14.33 -1.71 8.36
C MET A 601 -13.93 -0.27 8.70
N PHE A 602 -12.89 0.25 8.04
CA PHE A 602 -12.51 1.65 8.15
C PHE A 602 -13.63 2.62 7.78
N ALA A 603 -14.32 2.39 6.66
CA ALA A 603 -15.43 3.25 6.26
C ALA A 603 -16.57 3.25 7.29
N ALA A 604 -16.81 2.12 7.97
CA ALA A 604 -17.79 2.05 9.05
C ALA A 604 -17.37 2.85 10.29
N ASP A 605 -16.08 2.84 10.63
CA ASP A 605 -15.53 3.69 11.70
C ASP A 605 -15.69 5.17 11.36
N GLN A 606 -15.32 5.58 10.14
CA GLN A 606 -15.46 6.98 9.68
C GLN A 606 -16.92 7.45 9.61
N ALA A 607 -17.85 6.57 9.24
CA ALA A 607 -19.28 6.88 9.22
C ALA A 607 -19.91 6.98 10.62
N GLY A 608 -19.22 6.44 11.64
CA GLY A 608 -19.68 6.34 13.02
C GLY A 608 -20.54 5.10 13.28
N LEU A 609 -20.07 4.24 14.19
CA LEU A 609 -20.67 2.93 14.48
C LEU A 609 -22.16 2.98 14.86
N ILE A 610 -22.59 3.99 15.63
CA ILE A 610 -24.01 4.15 16.02
C ILE A 610 -24.90 4.40 14.79
N THR A 611 -24.45 5.27 13.88
CA THR A 611 -25.15 5.61 12.64
C THR A 611 -25.25 4.38 11.74
N THR A 612 -24.14 3.67 11.55
CA THR A 612 -24.07 2.46 10.74
C THR A 612 -24.94 1.34 11.33
N ARG A 613 -24.88 1.11 12.64
CA ARG A 613 -25.74 0.14 13.34
C ARG A 613 -27.22 0.43 13.20
N LYS A 614 -27.62 1.71 13.29
CA LYS A 614 -29.02 2.12 13.06
C LYS A 614 -29.46 1.84 11.62
N ARG A 615 -28.59 2.13 10.64
CA ARG A 615 -28.82 1.82 9.22
C ARG A 615 -28.98 0.33 9.00
N LEU A 616 -28.11 -0.50 9.58
CA LEU A 616 -28.18 -1.96 9.49
C LEU A 616 -29.50 -2.52 10.03
N ARG A 617 -30.04 -1.97 11.12
CA ARG A 617 -31.36 -2.39 11.62
C ARG A 617 -32.47 -2.09 10.62
N SER A 618 -32.44 -0.92 9.97
CA SER A 618 -33.40 -0.60 8.90
C SER A 618 -33.22 -1.50 7.68
N LEU A 619 -31.98 -1.86 7.33
CA LEU A 619 -31.69 -2.75 6.21
C LEU A 619 -32.11 -4.20 6.52
N HIS A 620 -32.08 -4.62 7.78
CA HIS A 620 -32.59 -5.92 8.19
C HIS A 620 -34.10 -6.06 7.92
N GLU A 621 -34.87 -4.99 8.11
CA GLU A 621 -36.29 -4.94 7.73
C GLU A 621 -36.49 -5.06 6.20
N GLU A 622 -35.45 -4.78 5.41
CA GLU A 622 -35.39 -4.93 3.95
C GLU A 622 -34.76 -6.27 3.52
N GLY A 623 -34.58 -7.21 4.45
CA GLY A 623 -34.05 -8.55 4.18
C GLY A 623 -32.52 -8.68 4.23
N ALA A 624 -31.80 -7.66 4.71
CA ALA A 624 -30.37 -7.79 5.00
C ALA A 624 -30.14 -8.64 6.27
N ASN A 625 -28.90 -9.10 6.47
CA ASN A 625 -28.51 -9.77 7.71
C ASN A 625 -28.67 -8.83 8.92
N ALA A 626 -29.13 -9.36 10.04
CA ALA A 626 -29.21 -8.60 11.28
C ALA A 626 -27.82 -8.05 11.68
N PRO A 627 -27.75 -6.85 12.29
CA PRO A 627 -26.49 -6.36 12.85
C PRO A 627 -25.96 -7.36 13.89
N VAL A 628 -24.71 -7.76 13.76
CA VAL A 628 -24.08 -8.68 14.73
C VAL A 628 -23.82 -7.99 16.07
N THR A 629 -23.66 -8.78 17.14
CA THR A 629 -23.47 -8.24 18.50
C THR A 629 -22.16 -7.46 18.67
N LEU A 630 -21.15 -7.71 17.83
CA LEU A 630 -19.87 -7.00 17.86
C LEU A 630 -20.04 -5.47 17.73
N TRP A 631 -21.00 -4.99 16.93
CA TRP A 631 -21.30 -3.55 16.83
C TRP A 631 -21.67 -2.96 18.19
N ASP A 632 -22.55 -3.62 18.93
CA ASP A 632 -23.00 -3.15 20.24
C ASP A 632 -21.87 -3.24 21.29
N VAL A 633 -20.97 -4.22 21.16
CA VAL A 633 -19.77 -4.34 22.02
C VAL A 633 -18.82 -3.16 21.78
N LEU A 634 -18.51 -2.84 20.53
CA LEU A 634 -17.62 -1.73 20.18
C LEU A 634 -18.19 -0.39 20.63
N ILE A 635 -19.47 -0.13 20.31
CA ILE A 635 -20.18 1.10 20.70
C ILE A 635 -20.17 1.28 22.22
N ARG A 636 -20.51 0.25 22.99
CA ARG A 636 -20.57 0.33 24.47
C ARG A 636 -19.21 0.64 25.09
N ASN A 637 -18.13 0.20 24.46
CA ASN A 637 -16.77 0.38 24.97
C ASN A 637 -16.05 1.60 24.37
N GLY A 638 -16.72 2.38 23.51
CA GLY A 638 -16.09 3.52 22.82
C GLY A 638 -14.94 3.10 21.91
N LYS A 639 -14.99 1.89 21.35
CA LYS A 639 -13.98 1.32 20.46
C LYS A 639 -14.42 1.36 19.00
N HIS A 640 -13.45 1.31 18.11
CA HIS A 640 -13.56 1.19 16.66
C HIS A 640 -13.14 -0.20 16.19
N PHE A 641 -13.41 -0.54 14.93
CA PHE A 641 -12.90 -1.80 14.37
C PHE A 641 -11.38 -1.83 14.29
N ALA A 642 -10.75 -0.70 14.00
CA ALA A 642 -9.28 -0.59 14.00
C ALA A 642 -8.64 -0.98 15.36
N ASP A 643 -9.36 -0.81 16.47
CA ASP A 643 -8.89 -1.19 17.82
C ASP A 643 -8.86 -2.72 18.03
N LEU A 644 -9.41 -3.52 17.09
CA LEU A 644 -9.44 -4.97 17.16
C LEU A 644 -8.22 -5.65 16.52
N ASP A 645 -7.41 -4.91 15.77
CA ASP A 645 -6.31 -5.50 14.99
C ASP A 645 -5.20 -6.11 15.85
N GLY A 646 -5.16 -5.79 17.15
CA GLY A 646 -4.18 -6.30 18.10
C GLY A 646 -2.78 -5.74 17.83
N HIS A 647 -2.11 -5.27 18.88
CA HIS A 647 -0.66 -5.06 18.85
C HIS A 647 0.07 -6.33 19.25
#